data_AF-A0A402D4X0-F1
#
_entry.id   AF-A0A402D4X0-F1
#
_cell.length_a   1.000
_cell.length_b   1.000
_cell.length_c   1.000
_cell.angle_alpha   90.00
_cell.angle_beta   90.00
_cell.angle_gamma   90.00
#
_symmetry.space_group_name_H-M   'P 1'
#
loop_
_entity.id
_entity.type
_entity.pdbx_description
1 polymer ?
#
loop_
_entity_poly.entity_id
_entity_poly.type
_entity_poly.pdbx_seq_one_letter_code
_entity_poly.pdbx_strand_id
1 'polypeptide(L)'
;MNKRWPSISAVLLLSSTAALTPMSAFAADALADAPRAAVMLQTDFPVFGVTGRVSPKAIAANLTAAGVPADLLDAKALADSGRLNAKRYAVVVLPYGNNFPKAAFANLQDFHHAGGSFVLTGIPFTHPIQRVKDKKGNESWSDMGHNHDAALFGPDGIGVGGFTEPSEQDTSLAASDPLGLKVLGRTWSGRTQMMDPSTLPAEDQVIPILVQGTLPVAAMIVHNDAAYKGAVDVWTTHPDTGDLEAYDTEQMITRGVVAILAQKNLLPADRVQTAFDSLTNIPKPKQYANLELPTPPRPYETFQPRSNPPAEHLYVADVRKIKPEERLLLSSLQGIVNRKQPRIYLLFRDSDVFWLKQLQAQGTTGSTHKVKNPLSLLKIFKDDFQGAVVTDPNVYVTPHVAVDIAGLEDQVIATPELAQRLKLDIKTDLRGRFKDDADAYKYVRTELLPRLNPYLSISLDAPLDSGAIDQIIQARGLALWVTGPKEQEKPGANENAEVAEIEAMFAQLPLNAVVRGYWYSGGDSNGLDEGPGVSLASRFGKVTVVSDYVSNFSVFSGAPAKTRTQKRNPAPAFDPTKVYVAVTVSDGDNLCTWQNNFQDYFNDPLHGTFPIGWGMGPTLLDCAPNMVQWYYDHATPNDEFFCDVSGVGYIYPPDWAKSLKDRDGALSSFFGWTAKYMDMLDMKTIRHMNVRATDIAEMGRELPNTKFFVPDYGYAGEKGYDAITYPLPTGQTVFRTITDGNPREMAAQIKNRVGDRRPAFVNAFIVNWGNSLKDIKKGLDDLGPGYVAVTPSQLNDLYNQAKGK
;
A
#
# COMPACT_ATOMS: atom_id res chain seq x y z
N MET A 1 16.79 60.21 -51.02
CA MET A 1 18.27 60.34 -51.09
C MET A 1 18.85 59.08 -50.46
N ASN A 2 19.47 58.14 -51.17
CA ASN A 2 20.77 58.15 -51.88
C ASN A 2 21.96 57.76 -50.96
N LYS A 3 22.64 56.63 -51.29
CA LYS A 3 23.91 56.05 -50.73
C LYS A 3 23.78 55.30 -49.37
N ARG A 4 24.43 54.14 -49.13
CA ARG A 4 25.47 53.37 -49.88
C ARG A 4 25.42 51.83 -49.57
N TRP A 5 26.01 51.02 -50.45
CA TRP A 5 26.14 49.53 -50.51
C TRP A 5 27.62 49.10 -50.21
N PRO A 6 28.07 47.81 -50.25
CA PRO A 6 27.44 46.47 -50.07
C PRO A 6 28.29 45.40 -49.30
N SER A 7 27.83 44.13 -49.35
CA SER A 7 28.62 42.86 -49.53
C SER A 7 29.26 42.19 -48.30
N ILE A 8 29.56 40.86 -48.21
CA ILE A 8 29.21 39.60 -48.94
C ILE A 8 29.57 38.40 -47.99
N SER A 9 28.90 37.23 -47.91
CA SER A 9 28.88 36.06 -48.83
C SER A 9 27.76 35.06 -48.45
N ALA A 10 27.24 34.31 -49.44
CA ALA A 10 26.32 33.16 -49.27
C ALA A 10 27.07 31.80 -49.40
N VAL A 11 26.48 30.60 -49.46
CA VAL A 11 25.59 30.07 -50.53
C VAL A 11 24.86 28.78 -50.07
N LEU A 12 23.63 28.55 -50.58
CA LEU A 12 22.80 27.34 -50.39
C LEU A 12 23.26 26.13 -51.23
N LEU A 13 22.77 24.93 -50.90
CA LEU A 13 22.87 23.71 -51.71
C LEU A 13 21.51 23.00 -51.84
N LEU A 14 21.16 22.56 -53.06
CA LEU A 14 19.95 21.76 -53.36
C LEU A 14 20.17 20.92 -54.65
N SER A 15 19.88 19.60 -54.57
CA SER A 15 19.49 18.63 -55.65
C SER A 15 20.26 18.59 -57.00
N SER A 16 20.72 17.45 -57.56
CA SER A 16 19.95 16.23 -57.91
C SER A 16 20.82 15.07 -58.51
N THR A 17 20.32 13.81 -58.43
CA THR A 17 20.42 12.59 -59.34
C THR A 17 21.54 12.44 -60.42
N ALA A 18 22.12 11.27 -60.78
CA ALA A 18 21.80 9.83 -60.56
C ALA A 18 22.97 8.81 -60.82
N ALA A 19 22.80 7.57 -60.32
CA ALA A 19 23.12 6.22 -60.88
C ALA A 19 24.56 5.61 -61.07
N LEU A 20 24.81 4.52 -60.29
CA LEU A 20 25.43 3.19 -60.61
C LEU A 20 26.87 3.10 -61.20
N THR A 21 27.81 2.32 -60.65
CA THR A 21 27.83 0.82 -60.56
C THR A 21 28.87 0.29 -59.50
N PRO A 22 29.00 -1.03 -59.18
CA PRO A 22 29.18 -1.47 -57.79
C PRO A 22 30.45 -2.28 -57.42
N MET A 23 30.80 -2.27 -56.12
CA MET A 23 31.48 -3.30 -55.30
C MET A 23 31.47 -2.78 -53.84
N SER A 24 31.20 -3.53 -52.77
CA SER A 24 30.91 -4.97 -52.60
C SER A 24 29.79 -5.18 -51.54
N ALA A 25 28.88 -6.11 -51.80
CA ALA A 25 27.72 -6.38 -50.93
C ALA A 25 28.05 -7.37 -49.79
N PHE A 26 28.91 -6.96 -48.85
CA PHE A 26 29.35 -7.83 -47.74
C PHE A 26 29.31 -7.17 -46.33
N ALA A 27 28.66 -6.02 -46.18
CA ALA A 27 28.58 -5.30 -44.90
C ALA A 27 27.15 -4.97 -44.41
N ALA A 28 26.11 -5.44 -45.12
CA ALA A 28 24.71 -5.12 -44.81
C ALA A 28 23.97 -6.23 -44.04
N ASP A 29 24.39 -7.50 -44.18
CA ASP A 29 23.69 -8.64 -43.57
C ASP A 29 24.16 -8.99 -42.14
N ALA A 30 25.14 -8.25 -41.59
CA ALA A 30 25.71 -8.51 -40.26
C ALA A 30 25.03 -7.74 -39.11
N LEU A 31 23.92 -7.03 -39.38
CA LEU A 31 23.20 -6.18 -38.41
C LEU A 31 21.76 -6.67 -38.13
N ALA A 32 21.40 -7.87 -38.57
CA ALA A 32 20.01 -8.36 -38.52
C ALA A 32 19.58 -9.02 -37.20
N ASP A 33 20.50 -9.63 -36.44
CA ASP A 33 20.20 -10.34 -35.19
C ASP A 33 21.12 -9.87 -34.05
N ALA A 34 20.75 -8.77 -33.38
CA ALA A 34 21.30 -8.44 -32.07
C ALA A 34 20.71 -9.40 -31.02
N PRO A 35 21.50 -9.89 -30.04
CA PRO A 35 21.00 -10.84 -29.04
C PRO A 35 19.92 -10.18 -28.18
N ARG A 36 18.72 -10.79 -28.16
CA ARG A 36 17.56 -10.27 -27.42
C ARG A 36 17.49 -10.87 -26.03
N ALA A 37 16.98 -10.09 -25.08
CA ALA A 37 16.51 -10.56 -23.78
C ALA A 37 14.97 -10.70 -23.79
N ALA A 38 14.45 -11.76 -23.19
CA ALA A 38 13.04 -11.89 -22.86
C ALA A 38 12.86 -11.59 -21.38
N VAL A 39 12.11 -10.54 -21.03
CA VAL A 39 11.79 -10.19 -19.64
C VAL A 39 10.37 -10.66 -19.35
N MET A 40 10.19 -11.53 -18.35
CA MET A 40 8.85 -11.97 -17.97
C MET A 40 8.06 -10.80 -17.36
N LEU A 41 6.91 -10.49 -17.94
CA LEU A 41 5.90 -9.61 -17.35
C LEU A 41 4.57 -10.36 -17.35
N GLN A 42 4.10 -10.69 -16.16
CA GLN A 42 2.82 -11.35 -15.96
C GLN A 42 2.03 -10.61 -14.87
N THR A 43 0.92 -10.02 -15.29
CA THR A 43 -0.05 -9.38 -14.41
C THR A 43 -0.61 -10.43 -13.44
N ASP A 44 -0.78 -10.01 -12.18
CA ASP A 44 -1.22 -10.82 -11.03
C ASP A 44 -0.30 -11.98 -10.64
N PHE A 45 0.94 -12.04 -11.15
CA PHE A 45 1.86 -13.11 -10.77
C PHE A 45 2.36 -12.92 -9.32
N PRO A 46 2.37 -13.97 -8.48
CA PRO A 46 2.91 -13.89 -7.13
C PRO A 46 4.38 -13.48 -7.13
N VAL A 47 4.90 -13.09 -5.96
CA VAL A 47 6.30 -12.74 -5.74
C VAL A 47 6.81 -13.51 -4.52
N PHE A 48 7.97 -14.15 -4.61
CA PHE A 48 8.55 -14.92 -3.49
C PHE A 48 10.06 -14.73 -3.45
N GLY A 49 10.63 -14.36 -2.30
CA GLY A 49 12.09 -14.19 -2.15
C GLY A 49 12.68 -13.01 -2.92
N VAL A 50 11.84 -12.06 -3.35
CA VAL A 50 12.24 -10.76 -3.92
C VAL A 50 11.20 -9.70 -3.57
N THR A 51 11.57 -8.41 -3.59
CA THR A 51 10.67 -7.29 -3.36
C THR A 51 9.63 -7.15 -4.47
N GLY A 52 8.38 -6.86 -4.09
CA GLY A 52 7.29 -6.66 -5.06
C GLY A 52 7.43 -5.42 -5.95
N ARG A 53 8.38 -4.53 -5.63
CA ARG A 53 8.63 -3.25 -6.32
C ARG A 53 9.59 -3.34 -7.53
N VAL A 54 10.12 -4.53 -7.83
CA VAL A 54 10.90 -4.75 -9.06
C VAL A 54 9.97 -4.58 -10.27
N SER A 55 10.32 -3.70 -11.20
CA SER A 55 9.51 -3.44 -12.41
C SER A 55 10.08 -4.15 -13.63
N PRO A 56 9.41 -5.18 -14.18
CA PRO A 56 9.82 -5.83 -15.42
C PRO A 56 9.89 -4.85 -16.61
N LYS A 57 9.02 -3.84 -16.60
CA LYS A 57 9.01 -2.76 -17.60
C LYS A 57 10.27 -1.89 -17.48
N ALA A 58 10.66 -1.52 -16.25
CA ALA A 58 11.90 -0.77 -16.04
C ALA A 58 13.12 -1.59 -16.46
N ILE A 59 13.19 -2.88 -16.11
CA ILE A 59 14.26 -3.80 -16.55
C ILE A 59 14.38 -3.81 -18.08
N ALA A 60 13.28 -4.04 -18.81
CA ALA A 60 13.30 -4.08 -20.28
C ALA A 60 13.67 -2.71 -20.91
N ALA A 61 13.19 -1.60 -20.34
CA ALA A 61 13.54 -0.25 -20.79
C ALA A 61 15.03 0.07 -20.54
N ASN A 62 15.55 -0.28 -19.37
CA ASN A 62 16.95 -0.08 -18.98
C ASN A 62 17.91 -0.92 -19.84
N LEU A 63 17.56 -2.17 -20.15
CA LEU A 63 18.31 -2.99 -21.12
C LEU A 63 18.33 -2.36 -22.51
N THR A 64 17.15 -1.90 -22.99
CA THR A 64 17.03 -1.26 -24.31
C THR A 64 17.85 0.04 -24.38
N ALA A 65 17.83 0.85 -23.31
CA ALA A 65 18.66 2.06 -23.19
C ALA A 65 20.16 1.75 -23.13
N ALA A 66 20.55 0.64 -22.49
CA ALA A 66 21.91 0.10 -22.49
C ALA A 66 22.31 -0.56 -23.84
N GLY A 67 21.43 -0.56 -24.83
CA GLY A 67 21.69 -1.07 -26.18
C GLY A 67 21.53 -2.59 -26.33
N VAL A 68 20.80 -3.24 -25.42
CA VAL A 68 20.39 -4.65 -25.48
C VAL A 68 18.89 -4.73 -25.74
N PRO A 69 18.42 -5.17 -26.91
CA PRO A 69 16.99 -5.28 -27.20
C PRO A 69 16.29 -6.23 -26.21
N ALA A 70 15.22 -5.76 -25.57
CA ALA A 70 14.46 -6.55 -24.61
C ALA A 70 12.96 -6.55 -24.94
N ASP A 71 12.36 -7.74 -24.98
CA ASP A 71 10.91 -7.93 -25.18
C ASP A 71 10.23 -8.34 -23.86
N LEU A 72 9.01 -7.86 -23.62
CA LEU A 72 8.18 -8.28 -22.51
C LEU A 72 7.34 -9.50 -22.93
N LEU A 73 7.50 -10.62 -22.22
CA LEU A 73 6.80 -11.88 -22.50
C LEU A 73 5.91 -12.29 -21.32
N ASP A 74 4.66 -12.67 -21.60
CA ASP A 74 3.72 -13.22 -20.60
C ASP A 74 3.98 -14.71 -20.35
N ALA A 75 3.39 -15.28 -19.29
CA ALA A 75 3.57 -16.70 -18.96
C ALA A 75 3.17 -17.64 -20.11
N LYS A 76 2.23 -17.21 -20.97
CA LYS A 76 1.80 -17.93 -22.16
C LYS A 76 2.84 -17.86 -23.29
N ALA A 77 3.50 -16.72 -23.50
CA ALA A 77 4.60 -16.58 -24.45
C ALA A 77 5.80 -17.44 -24.06
N LEU A 78 6.12 -17.52 -22.77
CA LEU A 78 7.21 -18.37 -22.28
C LEU A 78 6.91 -19.87 -22.50
N ALA A 79 5.64 -20.27 -22.52
CA ALA A 79 5.21 -21.64 -22.78
C ALA A 79 5.11 -22.02 -24.27
N ASP A 80 5.29 -21.05 -25.19
CA ASP A 80 5.13 -21.24 -26.63
C ASP A 80 6.52 -21.23 -27.30
N SER A 81 6.98 -22.41 -27.77
CA SER A 81 8.28 -22.57 -28.45
C SER A 81 8.39 -21.78 -29.77
N GLY A 82 7.26 -21.42 -30.37
CA GLY A 82 7.17 -20.51 -31.52
C GLY A 82 7.34 -19.04 -31.13
N ARG A 83 7.25 -18.70 -29.84
CA ARG A 83 7.49 -17.35 -29.29
C ARG A 83 8.85 -17.27 -28.58
N LEU A 84 9.12 -18.13 -27.60
CA LEU A 84 10.39 -18.24 -26.88
C LEU A 84 11.21 -19.44 -27.37
N ASN A 85 12.43 -19.19 -27.86
CA ASN A 85 13.46 -20.20 -28.13
C ASN A 85 14.85 -19.55 -28.25
N ALA A 86 15.90 -20.37 -28.13
CA ALA A 86 17.31 -19.93 -28.12
C ALA A 86 17.82 -19.32 -29.44
N LYS A 87 17.05 -19.40 -30.54
CA LYS A 87 17.37 -18.70 -31.81
C LYS A 87 16.91 -17.25 -31.81
N ARG A 88 15.96 -16.89 -30.93
CA ARG A 88 15.41 -15.53 -30.82
C ARG A 88 15.96 -14.77 -29.62
N TYR A 89 16.12 -15.47 -28.50
CA TYR A 89 16.54 -14.88 -27.23
C TYR A 89 17.81 -15.56 -26.77
N ALA A 90 18.77 -14.75 -26.34
CA ALA A 90 19.96 -15.25 -25.67
C ALA A 90 19.71 -15.45 -24.16
N VAL A 91 18.84 -14.63 -23.57
CA VAL A 91 18.61 -14.57 -22.12
C VAL A 91 17.11 -14.46 -21.80
N VAL A 92 16.64 -15.16 -20.77
CA VAL A 92 15.33 -14.99 -20.14
C VAL A 92 15.51 -14.45 -18.72
N VAL A 93 14.76 -13.40 -18.36
CA VAL A 93 14.74 -12.81 -17.03
C VAL A 93 13.44 -13.21 -16.32
N LEU A 94 13.55 -13.80 -15.13
CA LEU A 94 12.43 -14.11 -14.25
C LEU A 94 12.50 -13.20 -12.99
N PRO A 95 11.85 -12.03 -13.00
CA PRO A 95 12.01 -11.00 -11.97
C PRO A 95 11.16 -11.22 -10.70
N TYR A 96 10.39 -12.31 -10.64
CA TYR A 96 9.41 -12.60 -9.58
C TYR A 96 9.98 -13.44 -8.42
N GLY A 97 11.28 -13.75 -8.48
CA GLY A 97 12.03 -14.44 -7.43
C GLY A 97 11.98 -15.96 -7.57
N ASN A 98 11.67 -16.67 -6.49
CA ASN A 98 11.72 -18.12 -6.38
C ASN A 98 10.79 -18.90 -7.33
N ASN A 99 9.85 -18.20 -7.98
CA ASN A 99 8.69 -18.79 -8.58
C ASN A 99 8.72 -18.77 -10.11
N PHE A 100 7.91 -19.61 -10.74
CA PHE A 100 7.92 -19.79 -12.19
C PHE A 100 6.55 -20.24 -12.72
N PRO A 101 6.17 -19.85 -13.95
CA PRO A 101 4.93 -20.31 -14.55
C PRO A 101 5.05 -21.80 -14.91
N LYS A 102 4.37 -22.66 -14.15
CA LYS A 102 4.44 -24.12 -14.28
C LYS A 102 4.14 -24.61 -15.71
N ALA A 103 3.24 -23.93 -16.42
CA ALA A 103 2.89 -24.25 -17.80
C ALA A 103 4.02 -23.98 -18.82
N ALA A 104 5.01 -23.13 -18.48
CA ALA A 104 6.14 -22.83 -19.34
C ALA A 104 7.38 -23.69 -19.06
N PHE A 105 7.40 -24.45 -17.95
CA PHE A 105 8.60 -25.15 -17.46
C PHE A 105 9.29 -25.99 -18.53
N ALA A 106 8.54 -26.81 -19.27
CA ALA A 106 9.10 -27.64 -20.35
C ALA A 106 9.76 -26.80 -21.47
N ASN A 107 9.18 -25.67 -21.86
CA ASN A 107 9.78 -24.81 -22.90
C ASN A 107 10.96 -23.97 -22.35
N LEU A 108 10.97 -23.65 -21.05
CA LEU A 108 12.13 -23.05 -20.37
C LEU A 108 13.28 -24.07 -20.28
N GLN A 109 12.98 -25.34 -20.04
CA GLN A 109 13.95 -26.43 -20.07
C GLN A 109 14.50 -26.63 -21.49
N ASP A 110 13.65 -26.79 -22.52
CA ASP A 110 14.07 -26.87 -23.92
C ASP A 110 14.94 -25.66 -24.35
N PHE A 111 14.60 -24.46 -23.86
CA PHE A 111 15.39 -23.25 -24.07
C PHE A 111 16.77 -23.34 -23.43
N HIS A 112 16.88 -23.82 -22.19
CA HIS A 112 18.15 -23.96 -21.47
C HIS A 112 19.05 -25.04 -22.10
N HIS A 113 18.49 -26.21 -22.42
CA HIS A 113 19.17 -27.30 -23.13
C HIS A 113 19.68 -26.87 -24.52
N ALA A 114 19.05 -25.88 -25.16
CA ALA A 114 19.50 -25.31 -26.42
C ALA A 114 20.60 -24.23 -26.25
N GLY A 115 21.18 -24.09 -25.06
CA GLY A 115 22.19 -23.08 -24.73
C GLY A 115 21.62 -21.67 -24.48
N GLY A 116 20.31 -21.57 -24.22
CA GLY A 116 19.71 -20.35 -23.65
C GLY A 116 20.25 -20.05 -22.25
N SER A 117 20.01 -18.85 -21.74
CA SER A 117 20.51 -18.39 -20.43
C SER A 117 19.42 -17.78 -19.57
N PHE A 118 19.57 -17.82 -18.25
CA PHE A 118 18.67 -17.18 -17.30
C PHE A 118 19.31 -16.06 -16.47
N VAL A 119 18.50 -15.06 -16.11
CA VAL A 119 18.74 -14.20 -14.94
C VAL A 119 17.63 -14.44 -13.93
N LEU A 120 18.04 -14.80 -12.71
CA LEU A 120 17.20 -15.37 -11.67
C LEU A 120 17.42 -14.65 -10.34
N THR A 121 16.43 -14.65 -9.44
CA THR A 121 16.52 -14.04 -8.10
C THR A 121 15.96 -15.00 -7.04
N GLY A 122 16.49 -14.98 -5.81
CA GLY A 122 16.00 -15.84 -4.72
C GLY A 122 16.42 -17.31 -4.87
N ILE A 123 15.59 -18.28 -4.47
CA ILE A 123 15.81 -19.72 -4.76
C ILE A 123 14.99 -20.09 -6.01
N PRO A 124 15.56 -20.02 -7.23
CA PRO A 124 14.79 -20.11 -8.46
C PRO A 124 14.14 -21.49 -8.65
N PHE A 125 13.06 -21.50 -9.42
CA PHE A 125 12.31 -22.71 -9.78
C PHE A 125 11.79 -23.56 -8.60
N THR A 126 11.60 -22.96 -7.41
CA THR A 126 11.08 -23.69 -6.23
C THR A 126 9.57 -23.54 -5.98
N HIS A 127 8.92 -22.52 -6.55
CA HIS A 127 7.47 -22.31 -6.42
C HIS A 127 6.77 -22.34 -7.80
N PRO A 128 6.26 -23.51 -8.25
CA PRO A 128 5.50 -23.62 -9.48
C PRO A 128 4.14 -22.93 -9.37
N ILE A 129 3.92 -21.86 -10.13
CA ILE A 129 2.67 -21.09 -10.14
C ILE A 129 1.76 -21.57 -11.27
N GLN A 130 0.46 -21.73 -11.00
CA GLN A 130 -0.55 -22.17 -11.97
C GLN A 130 -1.84 -21.36 -11.81
N ARG A 131 -2.58 -21.08 -12.90
CA ARG A 131 -3.94 -20.53 -12.78
C ARG A 131 -4.89 -21.60 -12.25
N VAL A 132 -5.60 -21.29 -11.16
CA VAL A 132 -6.56 -22.18 -10.50
C VAL A 132 -7.92 -21.51 -10.47
N LYS A 133 -9.00 -22.29 -10.67
CA LYS A 133 -10.37 -21.82 -10.52
C LYS A 133 -10.82 -21.93 -9.06
N ASP A 134 -11.31 -20.84 -8.50
CA ASP A 134 -12.01 -20.86 -7.23
C ASP A 134 -13.37 -21.57 -7.35
N LYS A 135 -14.06 -21.76 -6.21
CA LYS A 135 -15.40 -22.38 -6.16
C LYS A 135 -16.50 -21.58 -6.88
N LYS A 136 -16.22 -20.34 -7.30
CA LYS A 136 -17.11 -19.44 -8.05
C LYS A 136 -16.77 -19.39 -9.55
N GLY A 137 -15.68 -20.04 -9.97
CA GLY A 137 -15.20 -20.09 -11.35
C GLY A 137 -14.18 -19.02 -11.74
N ASN A 138 -13.75 -18.17 -10.81
CA ASN A 138 -12.74 -17.13 -11.04
C ASN A 138 -11.35 -17.76 -11.15
N GLU A 139 -10.56 -17.37 -12.16
CA GLU A 139 -9.16 -17.82 -12.28
C GLU A 139 -8.20 -16.81 -11.65
N SER A 140 -7.45 -17.23 -10.63
CA SER A 140 -6.30 -16.50 -10.07
C SER A 140 -5.03 -17.33 -10.19
N TRP A 141 -3.87 -16.69 -10.08
CA TRP A 141 -2.59 -17.41 -9.95
C TRP A 141 -2.45 -17.95 -8.53
N SER A 142 -2.17 -19.25 -8.41
CA SER A 142 -1.90 -19.93 -7.15
C SER A 142 -0.48 -20.47 -7.15
N ASP A 143 0.23 -20.33 -6.03
CA ASP A 143 1.35 -21.21 -5.71
C ASP A 143 0.83 -22.65 -5.55
N MET A 144 1.61 -23.61 -6.05
CA MET A 144 1.33 -25.04 -5.92
C MET A 144 2.17 -25.70 -4.81
N GLY A 145 2.98 -24.91 -4.10
CA GLY A 145 3.78 -25.33 -2.95
C GLY A 145 5.25 -25.52 -3.30
N HIS A 146 6.09 -25.42 -2.27
CA HIS A 146 7.54 -25.46 -2.39
C HIS A 146 8.07 -26.83 -2.84
N ASN A 147 8.91 -26.85 -3.89
CA ASN A 147 9.56 -28.06 -4.40
C ASN A 147 10.95 -27.73 -4.99
N HIS A 148 12.02 -28.28 -4.41
CA HIS A 148 13.39 -28.08 -4.90
C HIS A 148 13.74 -28.87 -6.17
N ASP A 149 13.06 -29.99 -6.46
CA ASP A 149 13.48 -30.93 -7.53
C ASP A 149 13.58 -30.26 -8.90
N ALA A 150 12.70 -29.29 -9.18
CA ALA A 150 12.66 -28.55 -10.43
C ALA A 150 13.89 -27.64 -10.65
N ALA A 151 14.61 -27.25 -9.58
CA ALA A 151 15.84 -26.45 -9.66
C ALA A 151 17.10 -27.32 -9.96
N LEU A 152 17.05 -28.61 -9.64
CA LEU A 152 18.20 -29.51 -9.71
C LEU A 152 18.52 -29.97 -11.16
N PHE A 153 19.60 -30.73 -11.32
CA PHE A 153 19.99 -31.36 -12.57
C PHE A 153 19.26 -32.68 -12.81
N GLY A 154 18.98 -32.97 -14.08
CA GLY A 154 18.33 -34.19 -14.53
C GLY A 154 17.41 -33.93 -15.72
N PRO A 155 16.80 -34.98 -16.30
CA PRO A 155 15.87 -34.83 -17.42
C PRO A 155 14.55 -34.13 -17.03
N ASP A 156 14.23 -34.04 -15.75
CA ASP A 156 13.00 -33.42 -15.22
C ASP A 156 13.26 -32.08 -14.49
N GLY A 157 14.52 -31.64 -14.41
CA GLY A 157 14.95 -30.42 -13.71
C GLY A 157 15.46 -29.33 -14.67
N ILE A 158 15.67 -28.12 -14.16
CA ILE A 158 16.11 -26.96 -14.96
C ILE A 158 17.63 -26.72 -14.95
N GLY A 159 18.39 -27.38 -14.07
CA GLY A 159 19.86 -27.32 -14.06
C GLY A 159 20.49 -26.08 -13.40
N VAL A 160 19.85 -25.45 -12.43
CA VAL A 160 20.39 -24.27 -11.70
C VAL A 160 21.01 -24.60 -10.35
N GLY A 161 20.94 -25.87 -9.93
CA GLY A 161 21.59 -26.39 -8.72
C GLY A 161 20.76 -26.27 -7.43
N GLY A 162 21.41 -26.61 -6.33
CA GLY A 162 20.86 -26.60 -4.98
C GLY A 162 21.38 -25.43 -4.13
N PHE A 163 20.60 -25.10 -3.11
CA PHE A 163 20.81 -23.94 -2.25
C PHE A 163 20.73 -24.35 -0.78
N THR A 164 21.49 -23.66 0.06
CA THR A 164 21.48 -23.83 1.51
C THR A 164 20.38 -23.01 2.17
N GLU A 165 20.05 -23.35 3.42
CA GLU A 165 19.19 -22.53 4.29
C GLU A 165 19.74 -21.10 4.44
N PRO A 166 18.89 -20.06 4.43
CA PRO A 166 19.35 -18.68 4.40
C PRO A 166 20.00 -18.24 5.72
N SER A 167 21.12 -17.52 5.60
CA SER A 167 21.94 -17.07 6.72
C SER A 167 22.08 -15.55 6.80
N GLU A 168 22.25 -15.04 8.03
CA GLU A 168 22.42 -13.61 8.34
C GLU A 168 23.92 -13.28 8.52
N GLN A 169 24.77 -13.71 7.59
CA GLN A 169 26.20 -13.39 7.59
C GLN A 169 26.52 -12.16 6.71
N ASP A 170 27.60 -11.46 7.05
CA ASP A 170 28.10 -10.34 6.26
C ASP A 170 28.38 -10.77 4.82
N THR A 171 27.72 -10.09 3.87
CA THR A 171 27.91 -10.33 2.43
C THR A 171 28.94 -9.36 1.89
N SER A 172 29.85 -9.86 1.04
CA SER A 172 30.89 -9.06 0.41
C SER A 172 30.91 -9.24 -1.10
N LEU A 173 31.35 -8.21 -1.83
CA LEU A 173 31.53 -8.27 -3.28
C LEU A 173 32.74 -9.13 -3.62
N ALA A 174 32.54 -10.12 -4.50
CA ALA A 174 33.60 -10.99 -4.96
C ALA A 174 34.63 -10.22 -5.83
N ALA A 175 35.90 -10.61 -5.74
CA ALA A 175 36.99 -9.94 -6.48
C ALA A 175 36.84 -10.00 -8.02
N SER A 176 36.06 -10.95 -8.53
CA SER A 176 35.69 -11.13 -9.93
C SER A 176 34.76 -10.05 -10.47
N ASP A 177 33.87 -9.50 -9.64
CA ASP A 177 32.81 -8.51 -9.96
C ASP A 177 32.32 -8.53 -11.43
N PRO A 178 31.80 -9.67 -11.95
CA PRO A 178 31.47 -9.80 -13.37
C PRO A 178 30.28 -8.93 -13.80
N LEU A 179 29.56 -8.33 -12.85
CA LEU A 179 28.45 -7.41 -13.07
C LEU A 179 28.88 -5.92 -12.93
N GLY A 180 30.12 -5.65 -12.52
CA GLY A 180 30.62 -4.28 -12.29
C GLY A 180 29.90 -3.54 -11.17
N LEU A 181 29.40 -4.22 -10.14
CA LEU A 181 28.63 -3.65 -9.04
C LEU A 181 29.46 -2.72 -8.14
N LYS A 182 30.80 -2.84 -8.15
CA LYS A 182 31.69 -1.97 -7.36
C LYS A 182 31.46 -0.48 -7.62
N VAL A 183 31.13 -0.11 -8.87
CA VAL A 183 30.87 1.30 -9.27
C VAL A 183 29.65 1.90 -8.56
N LEU A 184 28.69 1.07 -8.16
CA LEU A 184 27.47 1.52 -7.49
C LEU A 184 27.72 1.96 -6.05
N GLY A 185 28.86 1.60 -5.45
CA GLY A 185 29.24 1.98 -4.08
C GLY A 185 28.24 1.50 -3.02
N ARG A 186 27.66 0.31 -3.21
CA ARG A 186 26.63 -0.28 -2.34
C ARG A 186 27.28 -1.23 -1.32
N THR A 187 26.69 -1.26 -0.14
CA THR A 187 26.83 -2.39 0.79
C THR A 187 25.75 -3.40 0.46
N TRP A 188 26.11 -4.68 0.41
CA TRP A 188 25.19 -5.77 0.14
C TRP A 188 24.96 -6.52 1.46
N SER A 189 23.71 -6.64 1.87
CA SER A 189 23.29 -7.21 3.16
C SER A 189 21.96 -7.92 2.98
N GLY A 190 21.59 -8.78 3.93
CA GLY A 190 20.29 -9.44 3.95
C GLY A 190 20.38 -10.90 4.39
N ARG A 191 19.23 -11.47 4.72
CA ARG A 191 19.09 -12.90 5.00
C ARG A 191 18.97 -13.66 3.69
N THR A 192 20.09 -14.15 3.19
CA THR A 192 20.22 -14.72 1.84
C THR A 192 20.60 -16.20 1.90
N GLN A 193 20.11 -16.98 0.94
CA GLN A 193 20.60 -18.34 0.68
C GLN A 193 21.96 -18.30 0.01
N MET A 194 22.77 -19.32 0.22
CA MET A 194 24.00 -19.54 -0.54
C MET A 194 23.80 -20.70 -1.51
N MET A 195 24.26 -20.57 -2.75
CA MET A 195 24.33 -21.68 -3.69
C MET A 195 25.36 -22.69 -3.18
N ASP A 196 25.07 -23.99 -3.28
CA ASP A 196 26.02 -25.06 -3.01
C ASP A 196 26.67 -25.53 -4.32
N PRO A 197 27.93 -25.16 -4.62
CA PRO A 197 28.58 -25.53 -5.88
C PRO A 197 28.77 -27.03 -6.04
N SER A 198 28.68 -27.84 -4.97
CA SER A 198 28.81 -29.30 -5.06
C SER A 198 27.59 -29.98 -5.69
N THR A 199 26.50 -29.24 -5.89
CA THR A 199 25.28 -29.68 -6.57
C THR A 199 25.28 -29.45 -8.08
N LEU A 200 26.29 -28.75 -8.60
CA LEU A 200 26.51 -28.53 -10.03
C LEU A 200 27.41 -29.63 -10.62
N PRO A 201 27.34 -29.92 -11.93
CA PRO A 201 28.34 -30.72 -12.64
C PRO A 201 29.76 -30.21 -12.42
N ALA A 202 30.75 -31.11 -12.37
CA ALA A 202 32.15 -30.76 -12.12
C ALA A 202 32.80 -29.99 -13.29
N GLU A 203 32.17 -30.04 -14.46
CA GLU A 203 32.50 -29.30 -15.67
C GLU A 203 32.09 -27.82 -15.59
N ASP A 204 31.07 -27.48 -14.79
CA ASP A 204 30.49 -26.15 -14.75
C ASP A 204 31.32 -25.19 -13.90
N GLN A 205 31.44 -23.94 -14.37
CA GLN A 205 32.25 -22.93 -13.70
C GLN A 205 31.36 -21.94 -12.94
N VAL A 206 31.52 -21.90 -11.61
CA VAL A 206 30.95 -20.87 -10.74
C VAL A 206 31.89 -19.67 -10.67
N ILE A 207 31.38 -18.49 -11.04
CA ILE A 207 32.04 -17.20 -10.90
C ILE A 207 31.25 -16.39 -9.87
N PRO A 208 31.72 -16.26 -8.61
CA PRO A 208 30.99 -15.53 -7.59
C PRO A 208 30.82 -14.04 -7.95
N ILE A 209 29.67 -13.49 -7.55
CA ILE A 209 29.34 -12.05 -7.63
C ILE A 209 29.34 -11.48 -6.21
N LEU A 210 28.60 -12.12 -5.30
CA LEU A 210 28.56 -11.81 -3.88
C LEU A 210 28.84 -13.09 -3.07
N VAL A 211 29.53 -12.98 -1.94
CA VAL A 211 29.87 -14.14 -1.08
C VAL A 211 29.59 -13.87 0.40
N GLN A 212 29.13 -14.92 1.10
CA GLN A 212 29.17 -15.05 2.57
C GLN A 212 30.27 -16.07 2.89
N GLY A 213 31.36 -15.62 3.54
CA GLY A 213 32.56 -16.43 3.73
C GLY A 213 33.16 -16.89 2.39
N THR A 214 33.10 -18.20 2.13
CA THR A 214 33.56 -18.81 0.86
C THR A 214 32.43 -19.20 -0.09
N LEU A 215 31.16 -19.11 0.32
CA LEU A 215 30.01 -19.56 -0.47
C LEU A 215 29.38 -18.39 -1.23
N PRO A 216 28.99 -18.57 -2.51
CA PRO A 216 28.29 -17.52 -3.26
C PRO A 216 26.87 -17.30 -2.73
N VAL A 217 26.48 -16.04 -2.54
CA VAL A 217 25.06 -15.62 -2.38
C VAL A 217 24.49 -14.94 -3.63
N ALA A 218 25.35 -14.68 -4.61
CA ALA A 218 25.01 -14.42 -6.01
C ALA A 218 26.18 -14.90 -6.88
N ALA A 219 25.91 -15.48 -8.06
CA ALA A 219 26.94 -16.04 -8.93
C ALA A 219 26.54 -15.99 -10.41
N MET A 220 27.54 -15.95 -11.30
CA MET A 220 27.40 -16.39 -12.67
C MET A 220 27.81 -17.87 -12.76
N ILE A 221 27.05 -18.68 -13.49
CA ILE A 221 27.31 -20.10 -13.73
C ILE A 221 27.53 -20.28 -15.23
N VAL A 222 28.67 -20.85 -15.63
CA VAL A 222 28.98 -21.15 -17.04
C VAL A 222 28.87 -22.66 -17.23
N HIS A 223 27.86 -23.09 -17.99
CA HIS A 223 27.56 -24.51 -18.18
C HIS A 223 28.41 -25.12 -19.30
N ASN A 224 29.28 -26.05 -18.92
CA ASN A 224 30.14 -26.82 -19.83
C ASN A 224 29.77 -28.30 -19.87
N ASP A 225 28.84 -28.73 -19.01
CA ASP A 225 28.25 -30.06 -19.00
C ASP A 225 27.59 -30.43 -20.35
N ALA A 226 27.14 -31.68 -20.49
CA ALA A 226 26.58 -32.19 -21.74
C ALA A 226 25.12 -31.79 -22.00
N ALA A 227 24.34 -31.45 -20.96
CA ALA A 227 22.91 -31.15 -21.05
C ALA A 227 22.64 -29.66 -21.30
N TYR A 228 23.40 -28.75 -20.68
CA TYR A 228 23.17 -27.30 -20.73
C TYR A 228 24.31 -26.55 -21.45
N LYS A 229 25.11 -27.26 -22.24
CA LYS A 229 26.34 -26.76 -22.86
C LYS A 229 26.20 -25.39 -23.54
N GLY A 230 26.95 -24.42 -23.05
CA GLY A 230 26.99 -23.05 -23.59
C GLY A 230 25.92 -22.12 -23.04
N ALA A 231 25.06 -22.60 -22.15
CA ALA A 231 24.31 -21.74 -21.24
C ALA A 231 25.25 -20.99 -20.28
N VAL A 232 24.80 -19.81 -19.87
CA VAL A 232 25.50 -18.97 -18.89
C VAL A 232 24.43 -18.26 -18.08
N ASP A 233 24.25 -18.66 -16.83
CA ASP A 233 23.21 -18.14 -15.97
C ASP A 233 23.77 -17.11 -14.99
N VAL A 234 22.94 -16.14 -14.59
CA VAL A 234 23.25 -15.22 -13.48
C VAL A 234 22.17 -15.36 -12.43
N TRP A 235 22.57 -15.96 -11.32
CA TRP A 235 21.80 -16.02 -10.11
C TRP A 235 22.09 -14.79 -9.24
N THR A 236 21.05 -14.02 -8.96
CA THR A 236 21.08 -12.80 -8.14
C THR A 236 20.42 -13.04 -6.78
N THR A 237 20.79 -12.20 -5.82
CA THR A 237 20.27 -12.24 -4.45
C THR A 237 19.22 -11.16 -4.24
N HIS A 238 18.52 -11.22 -3.10
CA HIS A 238 17.65 -10.15 -2.65
C HIS A 238 18.34 -9.33 -1.55
N PRO A 239 18.90 -8.15 -1.86
CA PRO A 239 19.64 -7.35 -0.90
C PRO A 239 18.70 -6.52 -0.02
N ASP A 240 18.74 -6.75 1.30
CA ASP A 240 18.10 -5.87 2.29
C ASP A 240 18.91 -4.57 2.39
N THR A 241 18.54 -3.62 1.52
CA THR A 241 19.11 -2.26 1.45
C THR A 241 18.05 -1.18 1.67
N GLY A 242 16.90 -1.56 2.24
CA GLY A 242 15.75 -0.70 2.51
C GLY A 242 15.22 -0.04 1.25
N ASP A 243 15.15 1.30 1.25
CA ASP A 243 14.57 2.11 0.16
C ASP A 243 15.21 1.94 -1.23
N LEU A 244 16.34 1.24 -1.32
CA LEU A 244 17.07 0.97 -2.57
C LEU A 244 17.03 -0.51 -2.99
N GLU A 245 16.33 -1.37 -2.26
CA GLU A 245 16.19 -2.82 -2.52
C GLU A 245 15.75 -3.13 -3.96
N ALA A 246 14.70 -2.45 -4.45
CA ALA A 246 14.23 -2.60 -5.82
C ALA A 246 15.26 -2.11 -6.85
N TYR A 247 15.89 -0.95 -6.62
CA TYR A 247 16.93 -0.40 -7.51
C TYR A 247 18.15 -1.32 -7.57
N ASP A 248 18.64 -1.81 -6.43
CA ASP A 248 19.80 -2.69 -6.34
C ASP A 248 19.49 -4.05 -7.01
N THR A 249 18.27 -4.58 -6.83
CA THR A 249 17.81 -5.80 -7.51
C THR A 249 17.71 -5.60 -9.03
N GLU A 250 17.11 -4.51 -9.50
CA GLU A 250 17.04 -4.17 -10.93
C GLU A 250 18.44 -3.96 -11.55
N GLN A 251 19.38 -3.36 -10.80
CA GLN A 251 20.78 -3.26 -11.20
C GLN A 251 21.43 -4.64 -11.33
N MET A 252 21.29 -5.53 -10.34
CA MET A 252 21.81 -6.90 -10.42
C MET A 252 21.23 -7.65 -11.63
N ILE A 253 19.92 -7.56 -11.86
CA ILE A 253 19.25 -8.22 -12.98
C ILE A 253 19.73 -7.69 -14.34
N THR A 254 19.69 -6.37 -14.54
CA THR A 254 20.06 -5.75 -15.83
C THR A 254 21.54 -5.94 -16.15
N ARG A 255 22.42 -5.84 -15.14
CA ARG A 255 23.86 -6.13 -15.28
C ARG A 255 24.12 -7.61 -15.53
N GLY A 256 23.32 -8.50 -14.92
CA GLY A 256 23.33 -9.93 -15.19
C GLY A 256 23.16 -10.25 -16.68
N VAL A 257 22.15 -9.67 -17.33
CA VAL A 257 21.95 -9.83 -18.78
C VAL A 257 23.17 -9.35 -19.57
N VAL A 258 23.70 -8.15 -19.29
CA VAL A 258 24.89 -7.61 -19.98
C VAL A 258 26.10 -8.53 -19.82
N ALA A 259 26.33 -9.04 -18.61
CA ALA A 259 27.45 -9.93 -18.30
C ALA A 259 27.31 -11.31 -18.96
N ILE A 260 26.10 -11.87 -19.04
CA ILE A 260 25.81 -13.11 -19.80
C ILE A 260 26.15 -12.91 -21.28
N LEU A 261 25.69 -11.81 -21.88
CA LEU A 261 25.96 -11.52 -23.29
C LEU A 261 27.45 -11.30 -23.57
N ALA A 262 28.17 -10.69 -22.62
CA ALA A 262 29.63 -10.56 -22.68
C ALA A 262 30.31 -11.94 -22.63
N GLN A 263 29.98 -12.77 -21.64
CA GLN A 263 30.56 -14.10 -21.45
C GLN A 263 30.30 -15.05 -22.62
N LYS A 264 29.12 -14.96 -23.26
CA LYS A 264 28.76 -15.70 -24.47
C LYS A 264 29.36 -15.11 -25.75
N ASN A 265 30.13 -14.02 -25.68
CA ASN A 265 30.68 -13.26 -26.81
C ASN A 265 29.60 -12.72 -27.79
N LEU A 266 28.39 -12.49 -27.29
CA LEU A 266 27.25 -11.96 -28.06
C LEU A 266 27.18 -10.42 -28.02
N LEU A 267 27.85 -9.78 -27.04
CA LEU A 267 27.98 -8.33 -26.96
C LEU A 267 29.48 -7.94 -27.02
N PRO A 268 29.92 -7.14 -28.02
CA PRO A 268 31.31 -6.68 -28.14
C PRO A 268 31.80 -5.88 -26.92
N ALA A 269 33.09 -5.94 -26.59
CA ALA A 269 33.64 -5.37 -25.36
C ALA A 269 33.43 -3.85 -25.19
N ASP A 270 33.47 -3.08 -26.29
CA ASP A 270 33.15 -1.65 -26.31
C ASP A 270 31.67 -1.38 -25.99
N ARG A 271 30.79 -2.26 -26.48
CA ARG A 271 29.34 -2.24 -26.20
C ARG A 271 29.03 -2.68 -24.77
N VAL A 272 29.77 -3.62 -24.21
CA VAL A 272 29.64 -4.03 -22.79
C VAL A 272 29.95 -2.87 -21.85
N GLN A 273 31.05 -2.13 -22.08
CA GLN A 273 31.36 -0.95 -21.26
C GLN A 273 30.27 0.12 -21.42
N THR A 274 29.85 0.41 -22.64
CA THR A 274 28.77 1.38 -22.92
C THR A 274 27.46 1.00 -22.22
N ALA A 275 27.13 -0.30 -22.17
CA ALA A 275 25.95 -0.81 -21.48
C ALA A 275 26.07 -0.63 -19.96
N PHE A 276 27.20 -1.00 -19.35
CA PHE A 276 27.41 -0.78 -17.91
C PHE A 276 27.46 0.70 -17.54
N ASP A 277 28.01 1.57 -18.39
CA ASP A 277 27.99 3.02 -18.17
C ASP A 277 26.54 3.55 -18.22
N SER A 278 25.73 3.08 -19.17
CA SER A 278 24.29 3.42 -19.24
C SER A 278 23.55 3.00 -17.96
N LEU A 279 23.75 1.76 -17.50
CA LEU A 279 23.12 1.25 -16.27
C LEU A 279 23.63 1.99 -15.01
N THR A 280 24.89 2.39 -14.97
CA THR A 280 25.47 3.19 -13.87
C THR A 280 24.84 4.59 -13.78
N ASN A 281 24.45 5.17 -14.91
CA ASN A 281 23.82 6.49 -14.99
C ASN A 281 22.32 6.48 -14.67
N ILE A 282 21.70 5.34 -14.39
CA ILE A 282 20.31 5.27 -13.90
C ILE A 282 20.24 5.96 -12.53
N PRO A 283 19.44 7.04 -12.37
CA PRO A 283 19.34 7.76 -11.11
C PRO A 283 18.89 6.85 -9.97
N LYS A 284 19.60 6.91 -8.84
CA LYS A 284 19.17 6.25 -7.60
C LYS A 284 17.91 6.94 -7.07
N PRO A 285 16.91 6.17 -6.57
CA PRO A 285 15.84 6.73 -5.75
C PRO A 285 16.38 7.61 -4.63
N LYS A 286 15.67 8.70 -4.34
CA LYS A 286 16.09 9.67 -3.34
C LYS A 286 15.76 9.16 -1.94
N GLN A 287 16.79 8.82 -1.17
CA GLN A 287 16.62 8.46 0.24
C GLN A 287 16.35 9.69 1.12
N TYR A 288 15.42 9.57 2.06
CA TYR A 288 15.07 10.64 3.01
C TYR A 288 15.52 10.26 4.42
N ALA A 289 16.51 10.98 4.95
CA ALA A 289 17.02 10.83 6.31
C ALA A 289 17.34 12.20 6.92
N ASN A 290 17.24 12.32 8.24
CA ASN A 290 17.46 13.57 8.99
C ASN A 290 16.63 14.76 8.49
N LEU A 291 15.43 14.48 7.98
CA LEU A 291 14.52 15.49 7.43
C LEU A 291 13.95 16.37 8.55
N GLU A 292 13.91 17.68 8.30
CA GLU A 292 13.14 18.65 9.07
C GLU A 292 11.88 19.01 8.26
N LEU A 293 10.70 18.71 8.81
CA LEU A 293 9.42 19.00 8.15
C LEU A 293 9.03 20.47 8.37
N PRO A 294 8.28 21.09 7.43
CA PRO A 294 7.77 22.44 7.63
C PRO A 294 6.72 22.48 8.76
N THR A 295 6.66 23.61 9.45
CA THR A 295 5.79 23.83 10.63
C THR A 295 4.79 24.99 10.41
N PRO A 296 3.99 24.99 9.32
CA PRO A 296 2.95 25.99 9.12
C PRO A 296 1.94 25.97 10.28
N PRO A 297 1.35 27.12 10.68
CA PRO A 297 0.27 27.11 11.67
C PRO A 297 -0.89 26.23 11.23
N ARG A 298 -1.35 25.32 12.10
CA ARG A 298 -2.54 24.52 11.83
C ARG A 298 -3.78 25.44 11.81
N PRO A 299 -4.58 25.45 10.73
CA PRO A 299 -5.67 26.42 10.59
C PRO A 299 -6.95 26.07 11.39
N TYR A 300 -6.90 25.06 12.27
CA TYR A 300 -7.99 24.59 13.12
C TYR A 300 -7.44 23.90 14.37
N GLU A 301 -8.20 23.91 15.48
CA GLU A 301 -7.78 23.39 16.80
C GLU A 301 -7.89 21.85 16.95
N THR A 302 -8.59 21.21 16.01
CA THR A 302 -8.83 19.77 15.94
C THR A 302 -7.73 19.05 15.15
N PHE A 303 -7.70 17.72 15.21
CA PHE A 303 -6.72 16.95 14.45
C PHE A 303 -7.04 16.93 12.95
N GLN A 304 -8.33 16.88 12.62
CA GLN A 304 -8.86 16.98 11.26
C GLN A 304 -9.72 18.24 11.10
N PRO A 305 -9.88 18.78 9.87
CA PRO A 305 -10.72 19.95 9.66
C PRO A 305 -12.19 19.61 9.89
N ARG A 306 -12.96 20.63 10.30
CA ARG A 306 -14.41 20.54 10.52
C ARG A 306 -15.14 21.60 9.71
N SER A 307 -16.31 21.25 9.19
CA SER A 307 -17.17 22.18 8.46
C SER A 307 -17.81 23.22 9.40
N ASN A 308 -18.31 24.31 8.82
CA ASN A 308 -19.30 25.15 9.50
C ASN A 308 -20.58 24.34 9.78
N PRO A 309 -21.42 24.75 10.76
CA PRO A 309 -22.70 24.10 11.01
C PRO A 309 -23.57 24.02 9.74
N PRO A 310 -24.19 22.86 9.45
CA PRO A 310 -25.01 22.69 8.26
C PRO A 310 -26.20 23.65 8.25
N ALA A 311 -26.70 23.95 7.05
CA ALA A 311 -27.95 24.68 6.89
C ALA A 311 -29.12 23.85 7.43
N GLU A 312 -30.13 24.53 8.00
CA GLU A 312 -31.32 23.88 8.56
C GLU A 312 -32.04 23.02 7.52
N HIS A 313 -32.05 23.43 6.25
CA HIS A 313 -32.68 22.67 5.16
C HIS A 313 -31.66 22.25 4.11
N LEU A 314 -31.29 20.96 4.14
CA LEU A 314 -30.36 20.38 3.18
C LEU A 314 -31.08 19.97 1.88
N TYR A 315 -30.41 20.20 0.75
CA TYR A 315 -30.78 19.63 -0.54
C TYR A 315 -30.28 18.19 -0.62
N VAL A 316 -31.23 17.25 -0.70
CA VAL A 316 -30.95 15.81 -0.66
C VAL A 316 -31.20 15.19 -2.02
N ALA A 317 -30.17 14.62 -2.62
CA ALA A 317 -30.24 13.92 -3.91
C ALA A 317 -29.81 12.45 -3.77
N ASP A 318 -30.47 11.56 -4.51
CA ASP A 318 -30.15 10.12 -4.54
C ASP A 318 -29.17 9.82 -5.68
N VAL A 319 -27.93 9.44 -5.34
CA VAL A 319 -26.86 9.17 -6.30
C VAL A 319 -26.49 7.69 -6.40
N ARG A 320 -27.22 6.80 -5.69
CA ARG A 320 -27.04 5.34 -5.76
C ARG A 320 -27.17 4.80 -7.19
N LYS A 321 -28.04 5.39 -8.01
CA LYS A 321 -28.42 4.88 -9.35
C LYS A 321 -27.97 5.76 -10.53
N ILE A 322 -27.09 6.73 -10.31
CA ILE A 322 -26.45 7.51 -11.38
C ILE A 322 -25.06 6.93 -11.69
N LYS A 323 -24.44 7.38 -12.78
CA LYS A 323 -23.16 6.83 -13.21
C LYS A 323 -21.97 7.33 -12.36
N PRO A 324 -20.83 6.61 -12.29
CA PRO A 324 -19.65 7.04 -11.54
C PRO A 324 -19.15 8.44 -11.90
N GLU A 325 -19.13 8.81 -13.20
CA GLU A 325 -18.71 10.16 -13.60
C GLU A 325 -19.67 11.26 -13.11
N GLU A 326 -20.96 10.95 -12.97
CA GLU A 326 -21.97 11.87 -12.44
C GLU A 326 -21.91 11.96 -10.91
N ARG A 327 -21.50 10.89 -10.22
CA ARG A 327 -21.20 10.90 -8.79
C ARG A 327 -19.98 11.77 -8.50
N LEU A 328 -18.86 11.59 -9.20
CA LEU A 328 -17.66 12.42 -9.07
C LEU A 328 -17.97 13.92 -9.24
N LEU A 329 -18.70 14.26 -10.31
CA LEU A 329 -19.19 15.63 -10.55
C LEU A 329 -20.00 16.17 -9.35
N LEU A 330 -20.98 15.41 -8.86
CA LEU A 330 -21.82 15.86 -7.75
C LEU A 330 -21.09 15.89 -6.40
N SER A 331 -20.13 15.00 -6.14
CA SER A 331 -19.23 15.06 -4.98
C SER A 331 -18.39 16.34 -5.00
N SER A 332 -17.87 16.72 -6.18
CA SER A 332 -17.10 17.96 -6.32
C SER A 332 -17.97 19.20 -6.08
N LEU A 333 -19.18 19.23 -6.64
CA LEU A 333 -20.17 20.27 -6.36
C LEU A 333 -20.52 20.31 -4.86
N GLN A 334 -20.72 19.16 -4.21
CA GLN A 334 -20.99 19.09 -2.78
C GLN A 334 -19.86 19.72 -1.96
N GLY A 335 -18.60 19.36 -2.21
CA GLY A 335 -17.45 19.92 -1.49
C GLY A 335 -17.31 21.44 -1.66
N ILE A 336 -17.47 21.95 -2.89
CA ILE A 336 -17.43 23.39 -3.21
C ILE A 336 -18.57 24.14 -2.48
N VAL A 337 -19.82 23.70 -2.68
CA VAL A 337 -21.02 24.33 -2.11
C VAL A 337 -21.00 24.30 -0.59
N ASN A 338 -20.56 23.19 0.00
CA ASN A 338 -20.54 22.99 1.44
C ASN A 338 -19.40 23.77 2.14
N ARG A 339 -18.42 24.33 1.42
CA ARG A 339 -17.29 25.07 2.02
C ARG A 339 -17.72 26.31 2.79
N LYS A 340 -18.68 27.07 2.26
CA LYS A 340 -19.25 28.25 2.95
C LYS A 340 -20.16 27.82 4.09
N GLN A 341 -21.13 26.97 3.76
CA GLN A 341 -22.05 26.33 4.70
C GLN A 341 -22.54 25.03 4.05
N PRO A 342 -22.58 23.89 4.78
CA PRO A 342 -23.08 22.65 4.24
C PRO A 342 -24.57 22.74 3.87
N ARG A 343 -24.87 22.52 2.57
CA ARG A 343 -26.20 22.68 1.96
C ARG A 343 -26.61 21.48 1.10
N ILE A 344 -25.65 20.67 0.62
CA ILE A 344 -25.89 19.47 -0.18
C ILE A 344 -25.58 18.22 0.65
N TYR A 345 -26.49 17.24 0.59
CA TYR A 345 -26.31 15.89 1.13
C TYR A 345 -26.66 14.86 0.06
N LEU A 346 -25.78 13.91 -0.20
CA LEU A 346 -25.90 12.94 -1.29
C LEU A 346 -26.08 11.52 -0.72
N LEU A 347 -27.09 10.80 -1.20
CA LEU A 347 -27.31 9.42 -0.81
C LEU A 347 -26.50 8.50 -1.74
N PHE A 348 -25.33 8.08 -1.28
CA PHE A 348 -24.50 7.05 -1.91
C PHE A 348 -24.93 5.65 -1.49
N ARG A 349 -25.54 5.51 -0.30
CA ARG A 349 -25.95 4.24 0.31
C ARG A 349 -27.26 4.37 1.08
N ASP A 350 -27.77 3.23 1.54
CA ASP A 350 -28.98 3.17 2.37
C ASP A 350 -28.72 3.69 3.80
N SER A 351 -27.50 3.50 4.31
CA SER A 351 -27.01 4.05 5.58
C SER A 351 -27.08 5.59 5.62
N ASP A 352 -26.86 6.28 4.51
CA ASP A 352 -27.02 7.75 4.42
C ASP A 352 -28.44 8.22 4.78
N VAL A 353 -29.46 7.44 4.42
CA VAL A 353 -30.86 7.74 4.76
C VAL A 353 -31.09 7.63 6.28
N PHE A 354 -30.38 6.73 6.95
CA PHE A 354 -30.41 6.62 8.40
C PHE A 354 -29.67 7.80 9.06
N TRP A 355 -28.43 8.07 8.66
CA TRP A 355 -27.60 9.11 9.29
C TRP A 355 -28.15 10.52 9.06
N LEU A 356 -28.80 10.78 7.92
CA LEU A 356 -29.58 11.99 7.71
C LEU A 356 -30.72 12.14 8.73
N LYS A 357 -31.44 11.07 9.05
CA LYS A 357 -32.48 11.10 10.11
C LYS A 357 -31.88 11.30 11.49
N GLN A 358 -30.68 10.77 11.77
CA GLN A 358 -30.00 11.01 13.05
C GLN A 358 -29.55 12.47 13.19
N LEU A 359 -29.04 13.10 12.12
CA LEU A 359 -28.78 14.56 12.10
C LEU A 359 -30.05 15.37 12.44
N GLN A 360 -31.21 14.94 11.95
CA GLN A 360 -32.50 15.58 12.24
C GLN A 360 -32.95 15.34 13.70
N ALA A 361 -32.88 14.09 14.17
CA ALA A 361 -33.27 13.72 15.53
C ALA A 361 -32.40 14.37 16.61
N GLN A 362 -31.12 14.60 16.31
CA GLN A 362 -30.17 15.32 17.16
C GLN A 362 -30.27 16.86 17.03
N GLY A 363 -31.21 17.39 16.23
CA GLY A 363 -31.39 18.82 16.03
C GLY A 363 -30.25 19.53 15.29
N THR A 364 -29.41 18.77 14.57
CA THR A 364 -28.35 19.34 13.72
C THR A 364 -28.90 19.88 12.40
N THR A 365 -30.00 19.31 11.89
CA THR A 365 -30.72 19.77 10.70
C THR A 365 -32.23 19.64 10.87
N GLY A 366 -32.99 20.35 10.03
CA GLY A 366 -34.45 20.29 9.96
C GLY A 366 -34.95 19.51 8.73
N SER A 367 -36.07 19.93 8.15
CA SER A 367 -36.66 19.30 6.96
C SER A 367 -35.77 19.43 5.71
N THR A 368 -35.95 18.56 4.70
CA THR A 368 -35.05 18.48 3.54
C THR A 368 -35.72 18.84 2.22
N HIS A 369 -34.97 19.53 1.35
CA HIS A 369 -35.35 19.78 -0.03
C HIS A 369 -35.00 18.55 -0.88
N LYS A 370 -35.98 17.67 -1.13
CA LYS A 370 -35.79 16.46 -1.94
C LYS A 370 -35.59 16.81 -3.42
N VAL A 371 -34.42 16.49 -3.96
CA VAL A 371 -34.03 16.73 -5.35
C VAL A 371 -34.32 15.48 -6.19
N LYS A 372 -35.31 15.55 -7.08
CA LYS A 372 -35.74 14.41 -7.92
C LYS A 372 -34.73 14.03 -9.02
N ASN A 373 -34.01 15.00 -9.57
CA ASN A 373 -32.96 14.79 -10.56
C ASN A 373 -31.64 15.32 -9.98
N PRO A 374 -30.69 14.47 -9.57
CA PRO A 374 -29.45 14.89 -8.93
C PRO A 374 -28.68 15.97 -9.70
N LEU A 375 -28.60 15.87 -11.03
CA LEU A 375 -27.90 16.85 -11.88
C LEU A 375 -28.53 18.25 -11.88
N SER A 376 -29.77 18.40 -11.41
CA SER A 376 -30.39 19.72 -11.24
C SER A 376 -29.71 20.57 -10.15
N LEU A 377 -28.91 19.95 -9.25
CA LEU A 377 -28.07 20.66 -8.29
C LEU A 377 -27.12 21.67 -8.97
N LEU A 378 -26.57 21.35 -10.14
CA LEU A 378 -25.74 22.28 -10.94
C LEU A 378 -26.47 23.59 -11.26
N LYS A 379 -27.78 23.53 -11.51
CA LYS A 379 -28.60 24.70 -11.81
C LYS A 379 -28.99 25.47 -10.53
N ILE A 380 -29.24 24.75 -9.44
CA ILE A 380 -29.58 25.33 -8.12
C ILE A 380 -28.38 26.10 -7.56
N PHE A 381 -27.18 25.55 -7.70
CA PHE A 381 -25.93 26.07 -7.13
C PHE A 381 -24.99 26.67 -8.19
N LYS A 382 -25.53 27.15 -9.32
CA LYS A 382 -24.75 27.70 -10.46
C LYS A 382 -23.80 28.85 -10.10
N ASP A 383 -24.09 29.58 -9.02
CA ASP A 383 -23.34 30.76 -8.57
C ASP A 383 -22.32 30.41 -7.45
N ASP A 384 -22.24 29.13 -7.04
CA ASP A 384 -21.29 28.65 -6.05
C ASP A 384 -20.03 28.00 -6.66
N PHE A 385 -20.00 27.71 -7.97
CA PHE A 385 -18.86 27.09 -8.67
C PHE A 385 -18.49 27.84 -9.96
N GLN A 386 -17.24 27.68 -10.43
CA GLN A 386 -16.63 28.45 -11.52
C GLN A 386 -16.34 27.58 -12.76
N GLY A 387 -17.37 26.98 -13.36
CA GLY A 387 -17.20 26.09 -14.51
C GLY A 387 -16.57 24.75 -14.13
N ALA A 388 -15.85 24.11 -15.05
CA ALA A 388 -15.38 22.74 -14.89
C ALA A 388 -13.90 22.51 -15.19
N VAL A 389 -13.32 21.55 -14.47
CA VAL A 389 -12.03 20.90 -14.77
C VAL A 389 -12.31 19.55 -15.44
N VAL A 390 -11.63 19.31 -16.57
CA VAL A 390 -11.78 18.09 -17.39
C VAL A 390 -10.56 17.18 -17.24
N THR A 391 -10.80 15.92 -16.90
CA THR A 391 -9.77 14.88 -16.72
C THR A 391 -9.23 14.34 -18.05
N ASP A 392 -8.06 13.70 -18.02
CA ASP A 392 -7.49 12.99 -19.17
C ASP A 392 -7.63 11.47 -18.99
N PRO A 393 -8.37 10.75 -19.85
CA PRO A 393 -8.44 9.28 -19.78
C PRO A 393 -7.10 8.58 -20.10
N ASN A 394 -6.08 9.29 -20.59
CA ASN A 394 -4.76 8.72 -20.90
C ASN A 394 -3.74 8.83 -19.74
N VAL A 395 -4.11 9.44 -18.61
CA VAL A 395 -3.26 9.58 -17.41
C VAL A 395 -4.15 9.30 -16.19
N TYR A 396 -3.98 8.11 -15.60
CA TYR A 396 -4.88 7.49 -14.63
C TYR A 396 -5.16 8.38 -13.42
N VAL A 397 -4.14 9.13 -12.95
CA VAL A 397 -4.28 9.94 -11.73
C VAL A 397 -4.89 11.32 -11.95
N THR A 398 -5.24 11.72 -13.19
CA THR A 398 -5.84 13.06 -13.42
C THR A 398 -7.15 13.36 -12.70
N PRO A 399 -8.00 12.39 -12.27
CA PRO A 399 -9.10 12.66 -11.35
C PRO A 399 -8.65 13.25 -10.01
N HIS A 400 -7.47 12.87 -9.48
CA HIS A 400 -6.89 13.42 -8.25
C HIS A 400 -6.44 14.86 -8.45
N VAL A 401 -5.70 15.12 -9.54
CA VAL A 401 -5.29 16.49 -9.93
C VAL A 401 -6.52 17.38 -10.12
N ALA A 402 -7.63 16.84 -10.63
CA ALA A 402 -8.89 17.54 -10.74
C ALA A 402 -9.57 17.81 -9.38
N VAL A 403 -9.41 16.94 -8.37
CA VAL A 403 -9.84 17.18 -6.97
C VAL A 403 -9.07 18.35 -6.36
N ASP A 404 -7.75 18.41 -6.55
CA ASP A 404 -6.92 19.52 -6.06
C ASP A 404 -7.34 20.85 -6.70
N ILE A 405 -7.54 20.85 -8.03
CA ILE A 405 -8.00 22.02 -8.80
C ILE A 405 -9.43 22.42 -8.38
N ALA A 406 -10.34 21.47 -8.13
CA ALA A 406 -11.68 21.75 -7.63
C ALA A 406 -11.66 22.41 -6.23
N GLY A 407 -10.74 21.98 -5.37
CA GLY A 407 -10.50 22.59 -4.06
C GLY A 407 -10.01 24.04 -4.15
N LEU A 408 -9.08 24.30 -5.07
CA LEU A 408 -8.43 25.61 -5.22
C LEU A 408 -9.27 26.63 -6.01
N GLU A 409 -9.87 26.21 -7.12
CA GLU A 409 -10.43 27.09 -8.16
C GLU A 409 -11.97 27.04 -8.28
N ASP A 410 -12.65 26.32 -7.38
CA ASP A 410 -14.11 26.15 -7.37
C ASP A 410 -14.69 25.52 -8.66
N GLN A 411 -13.92 24.70 -9.37
CA GLN A 411 -14.35 24.04 -10.61
C GLN A 411 -14.95 22.66 -10.33
N VAL A 412 -16.10 22.32 -10.93
CA VAL A 412 -16.65 20.95 -10.83
C VAL A 412 -15.88 19.97 -11.74
N ILE A 413 -15.74 18.73 -11.31
CA ILE A 413 -14.94 17.72 -12.01
C ILE A 413 -15.80 16.97 -13.03
N ALA A 414 -15.34 16.84 -14.27
CA ALA A 414 -16.04 16.09 -15.31
C ALA A 414 -15.09 15.30 -16.22
N THR A 415 -15.55 14.16 -16.75
CA THR A 415 -14.91 13.54 -17.92
C THR A 415 -15.19 14.39 -19.17
N PRO A 416 -14.41 14.23 -20.26
CA PRO A 416 -14.62 14.98 -21.50
C PRO A 416 -16.06 14.82 -22.06
N GLU A 417 -16.59 13.61 -22.01
CA GLU A 417 -17.94 13.26 -22.49
C GLU A 417 -19.02 13.86 -21.60
N LEU A 418 -18.80 13.89 -20.28
CA LEU A 418 -19.72 14.49 -19.31
C LEU A 418 -19.78 16.01 -19.48
N ALA A 419 -18.63 16.67 -19.61
CA ALA A 419 -18.53 18.10 -19.84
C ALA A 419 -19.22 18.50 -21.15
N GLN A 420 -18.99 17.75 -22.24
CA GLN A 420 -19.68 17.97 -23.52
C GLN A 420 -21.20 17.75 -23.42
N ARG A 421 -21.64 16.65 -22.79
CA ARG A 421 -23.06 16.30 -22.63
C ARG A 421 -23.83 17.35 -21.83
N LEU A 422 -23.23 17.85 -20.74
CA LEU A 422 -23.85 18.86 -19.86
C LEU A 422 -23.59 20.31 -20.31
N LYS A 423 -22.76 20.51 -21.34
CA LYS A 423 -22.33 21.83 -21.86
C LYS A 423 -21.70 22.69 -20.76
N LEU A 424 -20.80 22.10 -19.99
CA LEU A 424 -20.06 22.81 -18.94
C LEU A 424 -19.03 23.77 -19.57
N ASP A 425 -18.84 24.92 -18.93
CA ASP A 425 -17.81 25.90 -19.27
C ASP A 425 -16.46 25.39 -18.75
N ILE A 426 -15.63 24.83 -19.64
CA ILE A 426 -14.35 24.22 -19.28
C ILE A 426 -13.34 25.34 -18.96
N LYS A 427 -12.94 25.44 -17.70
CA LYS A 427 -11.91 26.39 -17.22
C LYS A 427 -10.53 25.78 -17.14
N THR A 428 -10.43 24.47 -16.96
CA THR A 428 -9.15 23.75 -17.00
C THR A 428 -9.33 22.43 -17.73
N ASP A 429 -8.44 22.17 -18.69
CA ASP A 429 -8.41 20.94 -19.48
C ASP A 429 -7.08 20.24 -19.21
N LEU A 430 -7.15 19.03 -18.66
CA LEU A 430 -5.97 18.23 -18.33
C LEU A 430 -5.50 17.36 -19.50
N ARG A 431 -6.28 17.27 -20.59
CA ARG A 431 -5.98 16.40 -21.72
C ARG A 431 -4.68 16.77 -22.41
N GLY A 432 -3.78 15.81 -22.54
CA GLY A 432 -2.46 15.98 -23.16
C GLY A 432 -1.51 16.90 -22.39
N ARG A 433 -1.79 17.22 -21.12
CA ARG A 433 -0.90 18.05 -20.28
C ARG A 433 0.30 17.31 -19.72
N PHE A 434 0.13 16.02 -19.42
CA PHE A 434 1.11 15.22 -18.70
C PHE A 434 1.51 14.01 -19.53
N LYS A 435 2.78 13.58 -19.40
CA LYS A 435 3.29 12.37 -20.07
C LYS A 435 2.79 11.09 -19.40
N ASP A 436 2.74 11.09 -18.07
CA ASP A 436 2.47 9.94 -17.21
C ASP A 436 2.00 10.43 -15.83
N ASP A 437 1.64 9.50 -14.93
CA ASP A 437 1.09 9.82 -13.61
C ASP A 437 2.12 10.54 -12.71
N ALA A 438 3.42 10.24 -12.87
CA ALA A 438 4.49 10.91 -12.15
C ALA A 438 4.68 12.38 -12.62
N ASP A 439 4.59 12.67 -13.92
CA ASP A 439 4.61 14.04 -14.44
C ASP A 439 3.38 14.85 -13.96
N ALA A 440 2.22 14.20 -13.81
CA ALA A 440 1.03 14.79 -13.20
C ALA A 440 1.25 15.11 -11.70
N TYR A 441 1.81 14.19 -10.90
CA TYR A 441 2.11 14.45 -9.49
C TYR A 441 3.23 15.46 -9.28
N LYS A 442 4.21 15.55 -10.18
CA LYS A 442 5.21 16.61 -10.18
C LYS A 442 4.56 17.99 -10.32
N TYR A 443 3.57 18.14 -11.19
CA TYR A 443 2.78 19.38 -11.30
C TYR A 443 1.97 19.68 -10.03
N VAL A 444 1.33 18.67 -9.43
CA VAL A 444 0.66 18.82 -8.12
C VAL A 444 1.64 19.32 -7.08
N ARG A 445 2.82 18.69 -6.96
CA ARG A 445 3.86 19.02 -5.99
C ARG A 445 4.42 20.43 -6.13
N THR A 446 4.62 20.95 -7.35
CA THR A 446 5.23 22.28 -7.56
C THR A 446 4.21 23.40 -7.62
N GLU A 447 3.05 23.21 -8.26
CA GLU A 447 2.10 24.29 -8.55
C GLU A 447 0.89 24.32 -7.61
N LEU A 448 0.40 23.16 -7.16
CA LEU A 448 -0.84 23.06 -6.38
C LEU A 448 -0.57 22.95 -4.87
N LEU A 449 0.35 22.07 -4.47
CA LEU A 449 0.68 21.77 -3.08
C LEU A 449 0.97 23.01 -2.20
N PRO A 450 1.67 24.06 -2.67
CA PRO A 450 1.89 25.28 -1.87
C PRO A 450 0.61 26.07 -1.52
N ARG A 451 -0.51 25.76 -2.17
CA ARG A 451 -1.81 26.43 -2.02
C ARG A 451 -2.87 25.56 -1.33
N LEU A 452 -2.62 24.24 -1.25
CA LEU A 452 -3.49 23.27 -0.60
C LEU A 452 -3.35 23.33 0.93
N ASN A 453 -4.30 22.73 1.65
CA ASN A 453 -4.26 22.53 3.08
C ASN A 453 -3.21 21.46 3.42
N PRO A 454 -2.08 21.81 4.06
CA PRO A 454 -0.96 20.89 4.22
C PRO A 454 -1.21 19.83 5.30
N TYR A 455 -2.33 19.89 6.02
CA TYR A 455 -2.67 18.95 7.09
C TYR A 455 -3.68 17.88 6.67
N LEU A 456 -4.22 17.93 5.44
CA LEU A 456 -5.20 16.96 4.95
C LEU A 456 -4.88 16.50 3.53
N SER A 457 -4.81 15.19 3.36
CA SER A 457 -4.76 14.51 2.06
C SER A 457 -5.70 13.31 2.04
N ILE A 458 -5.92 12.70 0.87
CA ILE A 458 -6.65 11.44 0.68
C ILE A 458 -5.91 10.53 -0.31
N SER A 459 -5.74 9.26 0.05
CA SER A 459 -5.38 8.17 -0.87
C SER A 459 -6.66 7.45 -1.29
N LEU A 460 -7.05 7.46 -2.57
CA LEU A 460 -8.28 6.80 -3.02
C LEU A 460 -8.20 6.38 -4.48
N ASP A 461 -8.68 5.19 -4.83
CA ASP A 461 -8.66 4.69 -6.21
C ASP A 461 -9.63 5.45 -7.14
N ALA A 462 -9.25 5.59 -8.40
CA ALA A 462 -10.11 6.10 -9.45
C ALA A 462 -11.29 5.13 -9.69
N PRO A 463 -12.52 5.61 -9.94
CA PRO A 463 -12.88 6.96 -10.40
C PRO A 463 -13.32 7.92 -9.28
N LEU A 464 -12.95 7.71 -8.01
CA LEU A 464 -13.28 8.61 -6.89
C LEU A 464 -14.81 8.79 -6.65
N ASP A 465 -15.62 7.79 -7.01
CA ASP A 465 -17.09 7.86 -6.99
C ASP A 465 -17.75 7.39 -5.67
N SER A 466 -16.95 7.12 -4.63
CA SER A 466 -17.41 6.64 -3.31
C SER A 466 -18.11 7.70 -2.46
N GLY A 467 -17.86 8.98 -2.74
CA GLY A 467 -18.34 10.12 -1.96
C GLY A 467 -17.34 10.69 -0.93
N ALA A 468 -16.18 10.06 -0.74
CA ALA A 468 -15.20 10.44 0.29
C ALA A 468 -14.43 11.75 0.02
N ILE A 469 -14.48 12.27 -1.21
CA ILE A 469 -13.77 13.49 -1.62
C ILE A 469 -14.48 14.79 -1.22
N ASP A 470 -15.71 14.74 -0.71
CA ASP A 470 -16.54 15.93 -0.45
C ASP A 470 -15.86 16.90 0.53
N GLN A 471 -15.40 16.40 1.68
CA GLN A 471 -14.69 17.21 2.66
C GLN A 471 -13.26 17.54 2.23
N ILE A 472 -12.64 16.73 1.36
CA ILE A 472 -11.31 17.01 0.82
C ILE A 472 -11.35 18.29 -0.02
N ILE A 473 -12.30 18.37 -0.96
CA ILE A 473 -12.55 19.56 -1.78
C ILE A 473 -13.02 20.74 -0.91
N GLN A 474 -13.87 20.48 0.10
CA GLN A 474 -14.30 21.49 1.05
C GLN A 474 -13.10 22.14 1.78
N ALA A 475 -12.20 21.32 2.34
CA ALA A 475 -11.08 21.75 3.15
C ALA A 475 -9.78 21.99 2.35
N ARG A 476 -9.85 21.96 1.01
CA ARG A 476 -8.71 22.12 0.08
C ARG A 476 -7.56 21.14 0.32
N GLY A 477 -7.87 19.91 0.71
CA GLY A 477 -6.87 18.86 0.89
C GLY A 477 -6.34 18.32 -0.43
N LEU A 478 -5.22 17.62 -0.35
CA LEU A 478 -4.54 16.94 -1.47
C LEU A 478 -5.21 15.60 -1.81
N ALA A 479 -5.40 15.27 -3.09
CA ALA A 479 -5.76 13.93 -3.53
C ALA A 479 -4.57 13.20 -4.17
N LEU A 480 -4.42 11.92 -3.86
CA LEU A 480 -3.37 11.06 -4.40
C LEU A 480 -3.84 9.59 -4.52
N TRP A 481 -3.08 8.83 -5.29
CA TRP A 481 -3.15 7.38 -5.45
C TRP A 481 -1.77 6.93 -5.94
N VAL A 482 -1.43 5.67 -5.69
CA VAL A 482 -0.26 5.04 -6.28
C VAL A 482 -0.75 3.73 -6.89
N THR A 483 -0.50 3.54 -8.16
CA THR A 483 -0.89 2.37 -8.92
C THR A 483 -0.13 1.15 -8.41
N GLY A 484 -0.86 0.11 -8.00
CA GLY A 484 -0.25 -1.14 -7.55
C GLY A 484 0.31 -2.00 -8.69
N PRO A 485 0.91 -3.17 -8.38
CA PRO A 485 1.44 -4.10 -9.37
C PRO A 485 0.42 -4.53 -10.44
N LYS A 486 -0.87 -4.62 -10.08
CA LYS A 486 -1.97 -4.96 -11.01
C LYS A 486 -2.40 -3.80 -11.91
N GLU A 487 -2.13 -2.58 -11.49
CA GLU A 487 -2.52 -1.36 -12.18
C GLU A 487 -1.44 -0.85 -13.13
N GLN A 488 -0.30 -1.55 -13.26
CA GLN A 488 0.76 -1.15 -14.18
C GLN A 488 0.35 -1.22 -15.67
N GLU A 489 -0.82 -1.76 -16.01
CA GLU A 489 -1.44 -1.66 -17.34
C GLU A 489 -2.28 -0.40 -17.56
N LYS A 490 -2.57 0.39 -16.51
CA LYS A 490 -3.36 1.63 -16.61
C LYS A 490 -2.58 2.71 -17.39
N PRO A 491 -3.28 3.62 -18.11
CA PRO A 491 -2.62 4.71 -18.83
C PRO A 491 -1.85 5.64 -17.89
N GLY A 492 -0.54 5.81 -18.11
CA GLY A 492 0.32 6.68 -17.29
C GLY A 492 0.99 6.00 -16.08
N ALA A 493 0.59 4.78 -15.71
CA ALA A 493 1.02 4.12 -14.48
C ALA A 493 2.53 3.79 -14.43
N ASN A 494 3.15 4.11 -13.31
CA ASN A 494 4.52 3.77 -12.93
C ASN A 494 4.71 3.89 -11.40
N GLU A 495 4.44 2.79 -10.68
CA GLU A 495 4.47 2.73 -9.20
C GLU A 495 5.71 3.40 -8.59
N ASN A 496 6.92 3.03 -9.06
CA ASN A 496 8.18 3.53 -8.50
C ASN A 496 8.37 5.05 -8.72
N ALA A 497 7.89 5.60 -9.83
CA ALA A 497 7.96 7.04 -10.09
C ALA A 497 6.87 7.83 -9.33
N GLU A 498 5.69 7.25 -9.17
CA GLU A 498 4.61 7.80 -8.35
C GLU A 498 5.02 7.86 -6.87
N VAL A 499 5.54 6.76 -6.30
CA VAL A 499 6.07 6.71 -4.93
C VAL A 499 7.12 7.81 -4.70
N ALA A 500 8.06 8.00 -5.63
CA ALA A 500 9.09 9.02 -5.50
C ALA A 500 8.53 10.46 -5.46
N GLU A 501 7.47 10.75 -6.21
CA GLU A 501 6.76 12.03 -6.17
C GLU A 501 5.92 12.18 -4.89
N ILE A 502 5.30 11.11 -4.39
CA ILE A 502 4.57 11.08 -3.11
C ILE A 502 5.52 11.32 -1.93
N GLU A 503 6.68 10.68 -1.88
CA GLU A 503 7.74 10.94 -0.90
C GLU A 503 8.20 12.42 -0.95
N ALA A 504 8.36 12.97 -2.15
CA ALA A 504 8.73 14.36 -2.35
C ALA A 504 7.62 15.35 -1.93
N MET A 505 6.34 14.97 -2.00
CA MET A 505 5.23 15.73 -1.42
C MET A 505 5.20 15.59 0.10
N PHE A 506 5.33 14.38 0.65
CA PHE A 506 5.32 14.12 2.09
C PHE A 506 6.47 14.81 2.83
N ALA A 507 7.62 14.97 2.18
CA ALA A 507 8.74 15.76 2.70
C ALA A 507 8.46 17.28 2.80
N GLN A 508 7.42 17.77 2.11
CA GLN A 508 6.95 19.17 2.14
C GLN A 508 5.67 19.36 2.95
N LEU A 509 5.11 18.28 3.51
CA LEU A 509 3.95 18.34 4.41
C LEU A 509 4.38 18.27 5.88
N PRO A 510 3.69 18.97 6.79
CA PRO A 510 3.98 18.96 8.22
C PRO A 510 3.92 17.57 8.85
N LEU A 511 4.48 17.48 10.06
CA LEU A 511 4.24 16.38 10.99
C LEU A 511 2.76 16.32 11.37
N ASN A 512 2.22 15.11 11.54
CA ASN A 512 0.81 14.88 11.89
C ASN A 512 -0.18 15.47 10.87
N ALA A 513 0.23 15.53 9.59
CA ALA A 513 -0.69 15.66 8.46
C ALA A 513 -1.39 14.32 8.21
N VAL A 514 -2.67 14.38 7.83
CA VAL A 514 -3.53 13.20 7.69
C VAL A 514 -3.58 12.73 6.25
N VAL A 515 -3.53 11.42 6.05
CA VAL A 515 -3.88 10.74 4.79
C VAL A 515 -5.18 9.98 5.03
N ARG A 516 -6.29 10.51 4.52
CA ARG A 516 -7.60 9.84 4.49
C ARG A 516 -7.66 8.79 3.40
N GLY A 517 -8.82 8.13 3.28
CA GLY A 517 -9.07 7.16 2.23
C GLY A 517 -8.49 5.81 2.59
N TYR A 518 -7.79 5.13 1.69
CA TYR A 518 -7.09 3.88 1.98
C TYR A 518 -5.94 3.65 0.98
N TRP A 519 -5.03 2.74 1.28
CA TRP A 519 -3.86 2.42 0.44
C TRP A 519 -4.11 1.31 -0.58
N TYR A 520 -5.35 0.81 -0.63
CA TYR A 520 -5.78 -0.38 -1.32
C TYR A 520 -7.23 -0.22 -1.79
N SER A 521 -7.61 -0.84 -2.90
CA SER A 521 -9.02 -0.94 -3.34
C SER A 521 -9.44 -2.38 -3.60
N GLY A 522 -10.72 -2.69 -3.31
CA GLY A 522 -11.22 -4.05 -3.10
C GLY A 522 -11.10 -5.02 -4.28
N GLY A 523 -9.98 -5.74 -4.35
CA GLY A 523 -9.75 -6.85 -5.28
C GLY A 523 -8.27 -7.19 -5.39
N ASP A 524 -7.79 -8.10 -4.52
CA ASP A 524 -6.44 -8.69 -4.49
C ASP A 524 -5.32 -7.78 -5.04
N SER A 525 -4.99 -6.65 -4.39
CA SER A 525 -3.79 -5.82 -4.63
C SER A 525 -3.85 -4.73 -5.74
N ASN A 526 -4.95 -3.97 -5.82
CA ASN A 526 -4.86 -2.59 -6.31
C ASN A 526 -4.27 -1.68 -5.22
N GLY A 527 -3.55 -0.62 -5.61
CA GLY A 527 -2.84 0.26 -4.69
C GLY A 527 -1.53 -0.32 -4.16
N LEU A 528 -0.94 0.37 -3.19
CA LEU A 528 0.31 -0.04 -2.50
C LEU A 528 0.14 -1.21 -1.52
N ASP A 529 -1.09 -1.68 -1.30
CA ASP A 529 -1.49 -2.52 -0.17
C ASP A 529 -1.39 -1.79 1.18
N GLU A 530 -2.09 -2.30 2.20
CA GLU A 530 -2.21 -1.68 3.52
C GLU A 530 -0.84 -1.47 4.18
N GLY A 531 -0.04 -2.54 4.26
CA GLY A 531 1.25 -2.53 4.94
C GLY A 531 2.24 -1.51 4.35
N PRO A 532 2.57 -1.59 3.05
CA PRO A 532 3.51 -0.66 2.44
C PRO A 532 2.99 0.79 2.42
N GLY A 533 1.69 1.02 2.28
CA GLY A 533 1.09 2.36 2.33
C GLY A 533 1.13 3.01 3.72
N VAL A 534 0.75 2.28 4.77
CA VAL A 534 0.83 2.76 6.16
C VAL A 534 2.28 2.97 6.59
N SER A 535 3.20 2.10 6.15
CA SER A 535 4.65 2.27 6.38
C SER A 535 5.18 3.54 5.70
N LEU A 536 4.86 3.77 4.42
CA LEU A 536 5.21 4.98 3.67
C LEU A 536 4.75 6.25 4.38
N ALA A 537 3.50 6.30 4.83
CA ALA A 537 2.94 7.41 5.60
C ALA A 537 3.68 7.61 6.94
N SER A 538 3.84 6.53 7.70
CA SER A 538 4.45 6.53 9.04
C SER A 538 5.88 7.07 8.99
N ARG A 539 6.69 6.66 8.01
CA ARG A 539 8.09 7.08 7.84
C ARG A 539 8.28 8.60 7.75
N PHE A 540 7.31 9.31 7.15
CA PHE A 540 7.32 10.78 7.04
C PHE A 540 6.46 11.48 8.12
N GLY A 541 6.03 10.76 9.16
CA GLY A 541 5.20 11.30 10.24
C GLY A 541 3.80 11.71 9.77
N LYS A 542 3.22 10.96 8.81
CA LYS A 542 1.86 11.15 8.30
C LYS A 542 0.94 10.08 8.88
N VAL A 543 -0.28 10.47 9.23
CA VAL A 543 -1.23 9.60 9.94
C VAL A 543 -2.31 9.11 8.97
N THR A 544 -2.43 7.80 8.79
CA THR A 544 -3.51 7.22 7.98
C THR A 544 -4.82 7.28 8.76
N VAL A 545 -5.93 7.59 8.10
CA VAL A 545 -7.28 7.50 8.68
C VAL A 545 -8.20 6.84 7.66
N VAL A 546 -8.51 5.57 7.87
CA VAL A 546 -9.22 4.78 6.85
C VAL A 546 -10.66 5.31 6.68
N SER A 547 -10.99 5.75 5.47
CA SER A 547 -12.20 6.55 5.17
C SER A 547 -12.57 6.60 3.68
N ASP A 548 -12.06 5.67 2.88
CA ASP A 548 -12.28 5.51 1.43
C ASP A 548 -13.76 5.37 1.04
N TYR A 549 -14.53 4.76 1.93
CA TYR A 549 -15.93 4.42 1.78
C TYR A 549 -16.84 5.12 2.80
N VAL A 550 -16.53 6.38 3.16
CA VAL A 550 -17.47 7.27 3.88
C VAL A 550 -17.92 8.42 2.98
N SER A 551 -19.19 8.80 3.06
CA SER A 551 -19.79 9.93 2.34
C SER A 551 -20.18 11.08 3.29
N ASN A 552 -20.41 12.28 2.75
CA ASN A 552 -21.03 13.41 3.46
C ASN A 552 -20.25 13.96 4.68
N PHE A 553 -18.94 13.74 4.80
CA PHE A 553 -18.14 14.33 5.89
C PHE A 553 -18.13 15.87 5.88
N SER A 554 -18.36 16.49 4.71
CA SER A 554 -18.58 17.94 4.59
C SER A 554 -19.87 18.44 5.23
N VAL A 555 -20.75 17.53 5.68
CA VAL A 555 -21.96 17.81 6.46
C VAL A 555 -21.80 17.34 7.90
N PHE A 556 -21.35 16.09 8.11
CA PHE A 556 -21.26 15.47 9.43
C PHE A 556 -20.31 16.20 10.40
N SER A 557 -19.15 16.64 9.93
CA SER A 557 -18.13 17.29 10.77
C SER A 557 -18.57 18.66 11.34
N GLY A 558 -19.57 19.29 10.72
CA GLY A 558 -20.21 20.52 11.18
C GLY A 558 -21.17 20.33 12.35
N ALA A 559 -21.53 19.10 12.72
CA ALA A 559 -22.30 18.83 13.93
C ALA A 559 -21.46 19.13 15.20
N PRO A 560 -22.06 19.47 16.35
CA PRO A 560 -21.28 19.81 17.56
C PRO A 560 -20.50 18.64 18.16
N ALA A 561 -19.17 18.67 18.06
CA ALA A 561 -18.29 17.79 18.83
C ALA A 561 -18.37 18.14 20.34
N LYS A 562 -18.57 17.12 21.18
CA LYS A 562 -18.66 17.23 22.64
C LYS A 562 -17.92 16.06 23.27
N THR A 563 -17.29 16.30 24.42
CA THR A 563 -16.73 15.25 25.28
C THR A 563 -17.80 14.21 25.61
N ARG A 564 -17.39 12.94 25.67
CA ARG A 564 -18.25 11.80 25.98
C ARG A 564 -17.77 11.10 27.25
N THR A 565 -18.68 10.36 27.88
CA THR A 565 -18.42 9.53 29.05
C THR A 565 -19.02 8.16 28.80
N GLN A 566 -18.27 7.09 29.07
CA GLN A 566 -18.76 5.75 28.83
C GLN A 566 -19.67 5.27 29.97
N LYS A 567 -20.70 4.50 29.64
CA LYS A 567 -21.52 3.79 30.63
C LYS A 567 -20.71 2.58 31.09
N ARG A 568 -20.49 2.42 32.40
CA ARG A 568 -19.66 1.34 32.95
C ARG A 568 -20.36 0.67 34.11
N ASN A 569 -20.36 -0.66 34.12
CA ASN A 569 -20.64 -1.44 35.33
C ASN A 569 -19.33 -1.71 36.09
N PRO A 570 -19.35 -1.76 37.44
CA PRO A 570 -18.21 -2.26 38.19
C PRO A 570 -17.86 -3.69 37.76
N ALA A 571 -16.58 -4.05 37.88
CA ALA A 571 -16.14 -5.42 37.64
C ALA A 571 -16.92 -6.43 38.54
N PRO A 572 -17.16 -7.66 38.06
CA PRO A 572 -17.73 -8.72 38.90
C PRO A 572 -16.83 -9.02 40.10
N ALA A 573 -17.36 -9.74 41.10
CA ALA A 573 -16.57 -10.14 42.26
C ALA A 573 -15.41 -11.06 41.84
N PHE A 574 -14.18 -10.72 42.24
CA PHE A 574 -12.99 -11.51 41.90
C PHE A 574 -12.99 -12.89 42.58
N ASP A 575 -13.11 -13.92 41.75
CA ASP A 575 -12.91 -15.34 42.05
C ASP A 575 -11.56 -15.81 41.46
N PRO A 576 -10.61 -16.33 42.27
CA PRO A 576 -9.30 -16.78 41.80
C PRO A 576 -9.35 -18.09 41.00
N THR A 577 -10.49 -18.79 40.95
CA THR A 577 -10.65 -20.06 40.20
C THR A 577 -11.01 -19.86 38.72
N LYS A 578 -11.19 -18.60 38.27
CA LYS A 578 -11.73 -18.24 36.96
C LYS A 578 -10.68 -17.78 35.95
N VAL A 579 -11.05 -17.85 34.67
CA VAL A 579 -10.43 -17.06 33.61
C VAL A 579 -11.38 -15.92 33.25
N TYR A 580 -10.85 -14.71 33.17
CA TYR A 580 -11.59 -13.53 32.71
C TYR A 580 -11.20 -13.24 31.26
N VAL A 581 -12.21 -13.01 30.42
CA VAL A 581 -12.04 -12.82 28.97
C VAL A 581 -12.67 -11.49 28.58
N ALA A 582 -11.86 -10.56 28.09
CA ALA A 582 -12.38 -9.41 27.35
C ALA A 582 -12.39 -9.74 25.86
N VAL A 583 -13.53 -9.55 25.19
CA VAL A 583 -13.61 -9.64 23.72
C VAL A 583 -13.35 -8.25 23.17
N THR A 584 -12.43 -8.11 22.20
CA THR A 584 -12.19 -6.83 21.51
C THR A 584 -12.37 -6.97 20.00
N VAL A 585 -13.26 -6.18 19.42
CA VAL A 585 -13.57 -6.17 17.98
C VAL A 585 -12.57 -5.28 17.22
N SER A 586 -12.27 -5.63 15.96
CA SER A 586 -11.31 -4.98 15.06
C SER A 586 -11.88 -3.79 14.28
N ASP A 587 -11.03 -3.10 13.51
CA ASP A 587 -11.38 -2.13 12.46
C ASP A 587 -12.17 -0.91 12.94
N GLY A 588 -11.93 -0.53 14.20
CA GLY A 588 -12.49 0.67 14.80
C GLY A 588 -11.93 1.97 14.25
N ASP A 589 -10.66 1.96 13.87
CA ASP A 589 -9.92 3.06 13.25
C ASP A 589 -10.46 3.39 11.85
N ASN A 590 -11.01 2.38 11.18
CA ASN A 590 -11.66 2.52 9.89
C ASN A 590 -13.03 3.20 10.04
N LEU A 591 -13.08 4.49 9.69
CA LEU A 591 -14.28 5.31 9.84
C LEU A 591 -15.47 4.80 8.99
N CYS A 592 -15.21 3.95 7.97
CA CYS A 592 -16.23 3.29 7.17
C CYS A 592 -17.08 2.30 7.98
N THR A 593 -16.55 1.69 9.04
CA THR A 593 -17.30 0.75 9.89
C THR A 593 -18.41 1.46 10.65
N TRP A 594 -18.15 2.66 11.18
CA TRP A 594 -19.11 3.46 11.95
C TRP A 594 -20.28 3.99 11.15
N GLN A 595 -20.10 4.35 9.88
CA GLN A 595 -21.24 4.71 9.02
C GLN A 595 -22.03 3.48 8.56
N ASN A 596 -21.41 2.28 8.51
CA ASN A 596 -21.99 1.10 7.87
C ASN A 596 -21.95 -0.14 8.79
N ASN A 597 -20.84 -0.89 8.81
CA ASN A 597 -20.75 -2.22 9.44
C ASN A 597 -21.20 -2.28 10.91
N PHE A 598 -20.74 -1.38 11.78
CA PHE A 598 -21.09 -1.41 13.21
C PHE A 598 -22.53 -0.98 13.50
N GLN A 599 -23.22 -0.37 12.54
CA GLN A 599 -24.64 -0.09 12.67
C GLN A 599 -25.44 -1.40 12.75
N ASP A 600 -25.08 -2.41 11.94
CA ASP A 600 -25.73 -3.72 11.95
C ASP A 600 -25.50 -4.45 13.27
N TYR A 601 -24.29 -4.36 13.83
CA TYR A 601 -23.96 -4.87 15.16
C TYR A 601 -24.79 -4.23 16.27
N PHE A 602 -24.95 -2.90 16.26
CA PHE A 602 -25.73 -2.18 17.28
C PHE A 602 -27.25 -2.39 17.15
N ASN A 603 -27.72 -2.81 15.97
CA ASN A 603 -29.11 -3.18 15.68
C ASN A 603 -29.43 -4.67 15.96
N ASP A 604 -28.43 -5.53 16.15
CA ASP A 604 -28.64 -6.96 16.40
C ASP A 604 -29.29 -7.18 17.79
N PRO A 605 -30.33 -8.05 17.92
CA PRO A 605 -30.98 -8.33 19.21
C PRO A 605 -30.08 -8.86 20.33
N LEU A 606 -28.86 -9.31 20.03
CA LEU A 606 -27.85 -9.74 21.01
C LEU A 606 -26.97 -8.58 21.52
N HIS A 607 -27.04 -7.39 20.93
CA HIS A 607 -26.27 -6.22 21.37
C HIS A 607 -26.55 -5.89 22.84
N GLY A 608 -25.49 -5.63 23.61
CA GLY A 608 -25.56 -5.40 25.06
C GLY A 608 -25.91 -6.62 25.92
N THR A 609 -26.13 -7.83 25.36
CA THR A 609 -26.43 -9.04 26.17
C THR A 609 -25.20 -9.70 26.79
N PHE A 610 -24.00 -9.34 26.34
CA PHE A 610 -22.71 -9.77 26.90
C PHE A 610 -21.64 -8.67 26.65
N PRO A 611 -20.53 -8.65 27.41
CA PRO A 611 -19.50 -7.61 27.26
C PRO A 611 -18.74 -7.65 25.92
N ILE A 612 -18.57 -6.49 25.30
CA ILE A 612 -17.79 -6.28 24.07
C ILE A 612 -16.97 -4.99 24.18
N GLY A 613 -15.67 -5.09 23.91
CA GLY A 613 -14.82 -3.95 23.60
C GLY A 613 -14.91 -3.60 22.11
N TRP A 614 -15.28 -2.38 21.79
CA TRP A 614 -15.31 -1.84 20.44
C TRP A 614 -14.10 -0.93 20.23
N GLY A 615 -13.18 -1.30 19.34
CA GLY A 615 -12.16 -0.35 18.92
C GLY A 615 -12.83 0.81 18.21
N MET A 616 -12.36 2.05 18.37
CA MET A 616 -12.82 3.26 17.69
C MET A 616 -11.65 4.20 17.37
N GLY A 617 -11.59 4.66 16.11
CA GLY A 617 -10.72 5.73 15.66
C GLY A 617 -11.15 7.07 16.27
N PRO A 618 -10.36 7.68 17.18
CA PRO A 618 -10.85 8.80 17.98
C PRO A 618 -11.20 10.04 17.16
N THR A 619 -10.60 10.20 15.98
CA THR A 619 -10.87 11.34 15.08
C THR A 619 -12.17 11.22 14.28
N LEU A 620 -12.96 10.15 14.48
CA LEU A 620 -14.39 10.17 14.15
C LEU A 620 -15.11 11.34 14.83
N LEU A 621 -14.64 11.80 16.00
CA LEU A 621 -15.17 12.97 16.70
C LEU A 621 -14.99 14.29 15.92
N ASP A 622 -13.99 14.38 15.04
CA ASP A 622 -13.84 15.50 14.12
C ASP A 622 -14.72 15.30 12.88
N CYS A 623 -14.71 14.09 12.31
CA CYS A 623 -15.30 13.83 10.99
C CYS A 623 -16.83 13.66 11.03
N ALA A 624 -17.36 13.02 12.08
CA ALA A 624 -18.78 12.76 12.28
C ALA A 624 -19.17 12.69 13.78
N PRO A 625 -19.07 13.79 14.53
CA PRO A 625 -19.44 13.84 15.96
C PRO A 625 -20.90 13.42 16.25
N ASN A 626 -21.80 13.51 15.26
CA ASN A 626 -23.18 13.02 15.33
C ASN A 626 -23.25 11.47 15.36
N MET A 627 -22.32 10.78 14.70
CA MET A 627 -22.21 9.31 14.75
C MET A 627 -21.66 8.91 16.11
N VAL A 628 -20.56 9.53 16.56
CA VAL A 628 -20.01 9.30 17.93
C VAL A 628 -21.10 9.51 18.99
N GLN A 629 -21.90 10.56 18.87
CA GLN A 629 -23.05 10.75 19.76
C GLN A 629 -23.99 9.54 19.75
N TRP A 630 -24.43 9.11 18.57
CA TRP A 630 -25.39 8.02 18.44
C TRP A 630 -24.88 6.74 19.10
N TYR A 631 -23.63 6.33 18.83
CA TYR A 631 -23.05 5.12 19.40
C TYR A 631 -22.92 5.20 20.93
N TYR A 632 -22.51 6.33 21.50
CA TYR A 632 -22.43 6.50 22.96
C TYR A 632 -23.82 6.58 23.64
N ASP A 633 -24.79 7.19 22.98
CA ASP A 633 -26.17 7.27 23.47
C ASP A 633 -26.81 5.85 23.49
N HIS A 634 -26.49 5.00 22.51
CA HIS A 634 -27.05 3.63 22.35
C HIS A 634 -26.23 2.50 23.00
N ALA A 635 -24.95 2.74 23.32
CA ALA A 635 -24.12 1.79 24.06
C ALA A 635 -24.76 1.38 25.40
N THR A 636 -24.57 0.13 25.81
CA THR A 636 -24.97 -0.39 27.12
C THR A 636 -23.76 -0.39 28.08
N PRO A 637 -23.95 -0.67 29.39
CA PRO A 637 -22.81 -0.88 30.30
C PRO A 637 -21.95 -2.12 30.02
N ASN A 638 -22.32 -2.93 29.02
CA ASN A 638 -21.52 -4.04 28.49
C ASN A 638 -20.66 -3.63 27.29
N ASP A 639 -20.84 -2.42 26.74
CA ASP A 639 -20.09 -1.91 25.61
C ASP A 639 -18.99 -0.95 26.08
N GLU A 640 -17.75 -1.16 25.63
CA GLU A 640 -16.62 -0.30 25.96
C GLU A 640 -15.84 0.10 24.69
N PHE A 641 -15.89 1.39 24.35
CA PHE A 641 -15.08 1.98 23.29
C PHE A 641 -13.63 2.17 23.77
N PHE A 642 -12.67 1.81 22.93
CA PHE A 642 -11.25 2.05 23.15
C PHE A 642 -10.57 2.64 21.90
N CYS A 643 -9.39 3.20 22.07
CA CYS A 643 -8.64 3.80 20.97
C CYS A 643 -8.11 2.70 20.05
N ASP A 644 -8.58 2.63 18.80
CA ASP A 644 -8.09 1.62 17.84
C ASP A 644 -6.98 2.17 16.94
N VAL A 645 -6.41 1.27 16.12
CA VAL A 645 -4.99 1.34 15.72
C VAL A 645 -4.58 2.67 15.07
N SER A 646 -3.46 3.29 15.43
CA SER A 646 -2.53 3.04 16.55
C SER A 646 -2.54 4.23 17.51
N GLY A 647 -3.66 4.95 17.61
CA GLY A 647 -3.78 6.21 18.34
C GLY A 647 -4.84 7.14 17.75
N VAL A 648 -4.52 8.43 17.65
CA VAL A 648 -5.38 9.44 16.99
C VAL A 648 -5.67 9.11 15.50
N GLY A 649 -4.85 8.25 14.90
CA GLY A 649 -5.11 7.52 13.67
C GLY A 649 -4.10 6.38 13.48
N TYR A 650 -4.13 5.75 12.31
CA TYR A 650 -3.39 4.54 12.00
C TYR A 650 -1.95 4.83 11.53
N ILE A 651 -1.00 4.29 12.30
CA ILE A 651 0.44 4.33 12.07
C ILE A 651 1.08 2.98 12.41
N TYR A 652 2.28 2.73 11.90
CA TYR A 652 3.21 1.71 12.40
C TYR A 652 4.28 2.37 13.29
N PRO A 653 4.23 2.18 14.63
CA PRO A 653 5.23 2.75 15.55
C PRO A 653 6.69 2.38 15.24
N PRO A 654 7.01 1.16 14.73
CA PRO A 654 8.38 0.84 14.28
C PRO A 654 8.86 1.68 13.09
N ASP A 655 7.95 2.19 12.25
CA ASP A 655 8.27 3.02 11.08
C ASP A 655 8.10 4.52 11.32
N TRP A 656 7.39 4.90 12.38
CA TRP A 656 7.03 6.28 12.66
C TRP A 656 8.25 7.21 12.67
N ALA A 657 8.17 8.25 11.84
CA ALA A 657 9.14 9.32 11.69
C ALA A 657 10.59 8.86 11.39
N LYS A 658 10.79 7.65 10.83
CA LYS A 658 12.12 7.12 10.45
C LYS A 658 12.95 8.04 9.56
N SER A 659 12.32 8.84 8.68
CA SER A 659 13.04 9.78 7.82
C SER A 659 13.37 11.11 8.50
N LEU A 660 12.83 11.39 9.69
CA LEU A 660 12.96 12.67 10.37
C LEU A 660 14.18 12.74 11.27
N LYS A 661 14.67 13.96 11.52
CA LYS A 661 15.79 14.22 12.43
C LYS A 661 15.43 14.04 13.92
N ASP A 662 14.18 14.31 14.28
CA ASP A 662 13.67 14.21 15.65
C ASP A 662 12.49 13.23 15.69
N ARG A 663 12.81 11.92 15.74
CA ARG A 663 11.80 10.85 15.85
C ARG A 663 11.05 10.93 17.17
N ASP A 664 11.76 11.17 18.28
CA ASP A 664 11.18 11.07 19.62
C ASP A 664 10.21 12.23 19.88
N GLY A 665 10.57 13.46 19.51
CA GLY A 665 9.66 14.61 19.51
C GLY A 665 8.48 14.42 18.56
N ALA A 666 8.68 13.77 17.41
CA ALA A 666 7.60 13.43 16.48
C ALA A 666 6.62 12.39 17.06
N LEU A 667 7.13 11.38 17.78
CA LEU A 667 6.33 10.35 18.45
C LEU A 667 5.53 10.95 19.62
N SER A 668 6.19 11.77 20.45
CA SER A 668 5.54 12.45 21.56
C SER A 668 4.44 13.44 21.09
N SER A 669 4.66 14.13 19.96
CA SER A 669 3.64 14.95 19.33
C SER A 669 2.40 14.15 18.91
N PHE A 670 2.59 12.98 18.30
CA PHE A 670 1.49 12.07 17.92
C PHE A 670 0.72 11.55 19.15
N PHE A 671 1.43 11.13 20.20
CA PHE A 671 0.78 10.63 21.41
C PHE A 671 0.13 11.72 22.27
N GLY A 672 0.62 12.97 22.22
CA GLY A 672 -0.09 14.11 22.81
C GLY A 672 -1.47 14.34 22.18
N TRP A 673 -1.60 14.20 20.85
CA TRP A 673 -2.89 14.21 20.17
C TRP A 673 -3.76 12.99 20.54
N THR A 674 -3.14 11.81 20.63
CA THR A 674 -3.83 10.57 21.03
C THR A 674 -4.43 10.70 22.44
N ALA A 675 -3.65 11.15 23.43
CA ALA A 675 -4.11 11.38 24.80
C ALA A 675 -5.28 12.38 24.86
N LYS A 676 -5.17 13.52 24.14
CA LYS A 676 -6.25 14.53 24.05
C LYS A 676 -7.58 13.90 23.59
N TYR A 677 -7.56 13.10 22.53
CA TYR A 677 -8.78 12.50 21.99
C TYR A 677 -9.29 11.32 22.84
N MET A 678 -8.40 10.53 23.45
CA MET A 678 -8.79 9.51 24.43
C MET A 678 -9.51 10.11 25.64
N ASP A 679 -9.02 11.22 26.19
CA ASP A 679 -9.68 11.94 27.28
C ASP A 679 -11.03 12.53 26.84
N MET A 680 -11.13 13.07 25.63
CA MET A 680 -12.41 13.57 25.07
C MET A 680 -13.47 12.48 24.86
N LEU A 681 -13.07 11.22 24.74
CA LEU A 681 -13.96 10.07 24.49
C LEU A 681 -14.07 9.10 25.69
N ASP A 682 -13.47 9.44 26.83
CA ASP A 682 -13.37 8.59 28.02
C ASP A 682 -12.77 7.19 27.72
N MET A 683 -11.83 7.10 26.79
CA MET A 683 -11.10 5.87 26.47
C MET A 683 -9.98 5.65 27.50
N LYS A 684 -9.82 4.42 28.01
CA LYS A 684 -8.79 4.07 29.02
C LYS A 684 -7.71 3.13 28.51
N THR A 685 -7.90 2.61 27.30
CA THR A 685 -7.01 1.64 26.66
C THR A 685 -6.92 1.91 25.16
N ILE A 686 -5.92 1.28 24.54
CA ILE A 686 -5.51 1.46 23.16
C ILE A 686 -5.03 0.13 22.59
N ARG A 687 -5.36 -0.14 21.32
CA ARG A 687 -4.77 -1.21 20.51
C ARG A 687 -3.71 -0.61 19.59
N HIS A 688 -2.64 -1.38 19.36
CA HIS A 688 -1.62 -1.11 18.35
C HIS A 688 -1.38 -2.38 17.56
N MET A 689 -1.11 -2.26 16.27
CA MET A 689 -0.74 -3.40 15.42
C MET A 689 0.76 -3.41 15.10
N ASN A 690 1.30 -4.61 14.86
CA ASN A 690 2.67 -4.84 14.41
C ASN A 690 3.73 -4.26 15.38
N VAL A 691 3.55 -4.52 16.68
CA VAL A 691 4.39 -3.97 17.78
C VAL A 691 5.06 -5.08 18.58
N ARG A 692 6.32 -4.86 18.96
CA ARG A 692 7.07 -5.72 19.89
C ARG A 692 6.83 -5.28 21.34
N ALA A 693 7.25 -6.08 22.31
CA ALA A 693 7.18 -5.72 23.72
C ALA A 693 7.95 -4.42 24.07
N THR A 694 9.07 -4.15 23.37
CA THR A 694 9.84 -2.89 23.48
C THR A 694 9.04 -1.67 23.05
N ASP A 695 8.26 -1.83 21.98
CA ASP A 695 7.52 -0.74 21.35
C ASP A 695 6.31 -0.40 22.23
N ILE A 696 5.65 -1.41 22.82
CA ILE A 696 4.61 -1.20 23.84
C ILE A 696 5.18 -0.50 25.08
N ALA A 697 6.40 -0.82 25.50
CA ALA A 697 7.06 -0.13 26.61
C ALA A 697 7.46 1.33 26.28
N GLU A 698 7.73 1.65 25.02
CA GLU A 698 7.89 3.04 24.52
C GLU A 698 6.56 3.81 24.63
N MET A 699 5.49 3.24 24.09
CA MET A 699 4.14 3.84 24.13
C MET A 699 3.61 4.00 25.56
N GLY A 700 3.96 3.09 26.49
CA GLY A 700 3.65 3.21 27.91
C GLY A 700 4.30 4.40 28.62
N ARG A 701 5.39 4.97 28.07
CA ARG A 701 6.01 6.21 28.58
C ARG A 701 5.34 7.46 27.99
N GLU A 702 5.00 7.43 26.71
CA GLU A 702 4.33 8.53 26.02
C GLU A 702 2.85 8.71 26.42
N LEU A 703 2.20 7.63 26.89
CA LEU A 703 0.79 7.61 27.32
C LEU A 703 0.65 7.23 28.82
N PRO A 704 1.13 8.06 29.77
CA PRO A 704 1.07 7.75 31.20
C PRO A 704 -0.36 7.73 31.77
N ASN A 705 -1.33 8.35 31.09
CA ASN A 705 -2.73 8.36 31.50
C ASN A 705 -3.50 7.10 31.10
N THR A 706 -3.06 6.40 30.03
CA THR A 706 -3.60 5.10 29.60
C THR A 706 -3.46 4.09 30.74
N LYS A 707 -4.50 3.29 30.98
CA LYS A 707 -4.55 2.38 32.14
C LYS A 707 -4.01 0.99 31.82
N PHE A 708 -4.22 0.54 30.59
CA PHE A 708 -3.75 -0.75 30.08
C PHE A 708 -3.74 -0.74 28.55
N PHE A 709 -3.08 -1.74 27.95
CA PHE A 709 -2.96 -1.92 26.50
C PHE A 709 -3.59 -3.24 26.07
N VAL A 710 -4.27 -3.24 24.93
CA VAL A 710 -4.84 -4.44 24.28
C VAL A 710 -4.26 -4.61 22.86
N PRO A 711 -2.93 -4.81 22.73
CA PRO A 711 -2.25 -4.78 21.44
C PRO A 711 -2.53 -6.02 20.59
N ASP A 712 -1.96 -5.97 19.40
CA ASP A 712 -1.93 -6.99 18.36
C ASP A 712 -3.28 -7.16 17.64
N TYR A 713 -3.20 -7.48 16.34
CA TYR A 713 -4.32 -7.73 15.46
C TYR A 713 -4.19 -9.20 15.04
N GLY A 714 -4.88 -10.08 15.77
CA GLY A 714 -4.58 -11.51 15.78
C GLY A 714 -3.45 -11.90 16.75
N TYR A 715 -3.22 -13.20 16.90
CA TYR A 715 -2.23 -13.77 17.81
C TYR A 715 -0.81 -13.70 17.20
N ALA A 716 0.11 -13.01 17.87
CA ALA A 716 1.44 -12.71 17.35
C ALA A 716 2.53 -13.76 17.71
N GLY A 717 2.12 -14.93 18.24
CA GLY A 717 3.01 -16.09 18.42
C GLY A 717 3.60 -16.27 19.82
N GLU A 718 3.11 -15.52 20.82
CA GLU A 718 3.58 -15.50 22.20
C GLU A 718 3.58 -16.88 22.87
N LYS A 719 4.75 -17.35 23.32
CA LYS A 719 4.86 -18.64 24.02
C LYS A 719 4.61 -18.47 25.51
N GLY A 720 3.43 -18.88 25.95
CA GLY A 720 3.05 -18.98 27.36
C GLY A 720 2.33 -17.75 27.91
N TYR A 721 1.56 -17.96 28.98
CA TYR A 721 0.63 -16.97 29.53
C TYR A 721 1.30 -15.65 29.95
N ASP A 722 2.48 -15.69 30.59
CA ASP A 722 3.14 -14.49 31.10
C ASP A 722 3.77 -13.61 29.97
N ALA A 723 3.90 -14.14 28.74
CA ALA A 723 4.21 -13.34 27.56
C ALA A 723 2.97 -12.63 26.97
N ILE A 724 1.77 -13.09 27.32
CA ILE A 724 0.49 -12.55 26.85
C ILE A 724 -0.01 -11.47 27.83
N THR A 725 0.15 -11.66 29.14
CA THR A 725 -0.35 -10.73 30.17
C THR A 725 0.71 -10.35 31.19
N TYR A 726 1.19 -9.10 31.14
CA TYR A 726 2.32 -8.61 31.93
C TYR A 726 2.20 -7.12 32.29
N PRO A 727 2.80 -6.66 33.41
CA PRO A 727 2.95 -5.23 33.69
C PRO A 727 4.06 -4.59 32.86
N LEU A 728 3.88 -3.31 32.52
CA LEU A 728 4.97 -2.42 32.13
C LEU A 728 5.65 -1.83 33.38
N PRO A 729 6.95 -1.42 33.31
CA PRO A 729 7.63 -0.70 34.40
C PRO A 729 6.94 0.62 34.79
N THR A 730 6.19 1.22 33.87
CA THR A 730 5.39 2.44 34.05
C THR A 730 4.05 2.21 34.77
N GLY A 731 3.70 0.96 35.09
CA GLY A 731 2.55 0.60 35.92
C GLY A 731 1.29 0.16 35.17
N GLN A 732 1.18 0.42 33.86
CA GLN A 732 0.09 -0.12 33.03
C GLN A 732 0.21 -1.64 32.86
N THR A 733 -0.92 -2.30 32.59
CA THR A 733 -0.96 -3.71 32.18
C THR A 733 -0.99 -3.84 30.66
N VAL A 734 -0.36 -4.88 30.11
CA VAL A 734 -0.54 -5.33 28.72
C VAL A 734 -1.35 -6.62 28.71
N PHE A 735 -2.36 -6.69 27.85
CA PHE A 735 -3.12 -7.90 27.53
C PHE A 735 -3.02 -8.14 26.01
N ARG A 736 -1.94 -8.80 25.57
CA ARG A 736 -1.77 -9.21 24.17
C ARG A 736 -2.91 -10.11 23.73
N THR A 737 -3.18 -10.10 22.43
CA THR A 737 -4.25 -10.90 21.82
C THR A 737 -3.95 -12.40 21.91
N ILE A 738 -4.93 -13.20 22.37
CA ILE A 738 -4.82 -14.67 22.47
C ILE A 738 -5.53 -15.43 21.34
N THR A 739 -6.06 -14.75 20.32
CA THR A 739 -6.90 -15.34 19.25
C THR A 739 -6.51 -14.85 17.86
N ASP A 740 -6.72 -15.68 16.83
CA ASP A 740 -6.51 -15.33 15.42
C ASP A 740 -7.57 -14.37 14.83
N GLY A 741 -8.63 -14.06 15.57
CA GLY A 741 -9.75 -13.23 15.12
C GLY A 741 -11.01 -13.99 14.70
N ASN A 742 -10.98 -15.33 14.61
CA ASN A 742 -12.14 -16.13 14.24
C ASN A 742 -12.97 -16.54 15.49
N PRO A 743 -14.19 -16.00 15.69
CA PRO A 743 -15.00 -16.26 16.89
C PRO A 743 -15.39 -17.73 17.06
N ARG A 744 -15.44 -18.51 15.98
CA ARG A 744 -15.79 -19.94 16.02
C ARG A 744 -14.68 -20.81 16.62
N GLU A 745 -13.43 -20.37 16.53
CA GLU A 745 -12.25 -21.07 17.07
C GLU A 745 -11.76 -20.46 18.41
N MET A 746 -12.29 -19.29 18.80
CA MET A 746 -11.93 -18.56 20.02
C MET A 746 -11.88 -19.45 21.27
N ALA A 747 -12.90 -20.28 21.50
CA ALA A 747 -13.00 -21.10 22.70
C ALA A 747 -11.87 -22.15 22.80
N ALA A 748 -11.52 -22.78 21.67
CA ALA A 748 -10.45 -23.77 21.60
C ALA A 748 -9.07 -23.09 21.77
N GLN A 749 -8.87 -21.96 21.11
CA GLN A 749 -7.64 -21.17 21.20
C GLN A 749 -7.35 -20.66 22.62
N ILE A 750 -8.35 -20.08 23.30
CA ILE A 750 -8.22 -19.64 24.70
C ILE A 750 -7.89 -20.84 25.61
N LYS A 751 -8.66 -21.94 25.51
CA LYS A 751 -8.43 -23.14 26.35
C LYS A 751 -7.03 -23.71 26.18
N ASN A 752 -6.55 -23.82 24.94
CA ASN A 752 -5.22 -24.35 24.62
C ASN A 752 -4.09 -23.45 25.12
N ARG A 753 -4.20 -22.13 24.94
CA ARG A 753 -3.14 -21.16 25.29
C ARG A 753 -3.10 -20.79 26.78
N VAL A 754 -4.24 -20.87 27.49
CA VAL A 754 -4.31 -20.63 28.95
C VAL A 754 -4.06 -21.91 29.76
N GLY A 755 -4.55 -23.05 29.29
CA GLY A 755 -4.50 -24.32 30.03
C GLY A 755 -5.14 -24.22 31.41
N ASP A 756 -4.47 -24.79 32.42
CA ASP A 756 -4.94 -24.86 33.81
C ASP A 756 -4.62 -23.61 34.65
N ARG A 757 -4.00 -22.56 34.07
CA ARG A 757 -3.64 -21.32 34.77
C ARG A 757 -4.89 -20.63 35.35
N ARG A 758 -4.99 -20.54 36.69
CA ARG A 758 -6.03 -19.78 37.41
C ARG A 758 -5.40 -18.96 38.56
N PRO A 759 -5.82 -17.70 38.77
CA PRO A 759 -6.64 -16.91 37.87
C PRO A 759 -5.89 -16.63 36.55
N ALA A 760 -6.63 -16.32 35.49
CA ALA A 760 -6.08 -15.85 34.22
C ALA A 760 -6.94 -14.73 33.65
N PHE A 761 -6.32 -13.85 32.85
CA PHE A 761 -6.91 -12.65 32.30
C PHE A 761 -6.45 -12.55 30.85
N VAL A 762 -7.37 -12.52 29.89
CA VAL A 762 -7.00 -12.58 28.47
C VAL A 762 -7.85 -11.65 27.60
N ASN A 763 -7.21 -11.08 26.58
CA ASN A 763 -7.84 -10.33 25.51
C ASN A 763 -8.07 -11.25 24.29
N ALA A 764 -9.32 -11.43 23.91
CA ALA A 764 -9.75 -12.18 22.73
C ALA A 764 -10.14 -11.20 21.61
N PHE A 765 -9.22 -10.99 20.68
CA PHE A 765 -9.44 -10.26 19.45
C PHE A 765 -10.41 -11.00 18.51
N ILE A 766 -11.31 -10.25 17.88
CA ILE A 766 -12.27 -10.74 16.88
C ILE A 766 -12.26 -9.81 15.67
N VAL A 767 -12.15 -10.37 14.46
CA VAL A 767 -12.34 -9.62 13.21
C VAL A 767 -13.82 -9.33 13.00
N ASN A 768 -14.19 -8.08 12.75
CA ASN A 768 -15.57 -7.67 12.47
C ASN A 768 -16.09 -8.21 11.11
N TRP A 769 -15.24 -8.22 10.09
CA TRP A 769 -15.62 -8.63 8.74
C TRP A 769 -16.07 -10.10 8.67
N GLY A 770 -17.29 -10.32 8.17
CA GLY A 770 -17.84 -11.67 7.95
C GLY A 770 -18.26 -12.44 9.21
N ASN A 771 -18.23 -11.81 10.38
CA ASN A 771 -18.65 -12.40 11.66
C ASN A 771 -19.91 -11.71 12.22
N SER A 772 -20.54 -12.32 13.23
CA SER A 772 -21.76 -11.79 13.86
C SER A 772 -21.69 -11.85 15.39
N LEU A 773 -22.56 -11.10 16.09
CA LEU A 773 -22.71 -11.23 17.55
C LEU A 773 -23.10 -12.66 17.96
N LYS A 774 -23.81 -13.39 17.10
CA LYS A 774 -24.17 -14.79 17.33
C LYS A 774 -22.94 -15.71 17.32
N ASP A 775 -21.97 -15.48 16.43
CA ASP A 775 -20.71 -16.24 16.42
C ASP A 775 -19.89 -15.96 17.68
N ILE A 776 -19.75 -14.67 18.05
CA ILE A 776 -19.02 -14.24 19.26
C ILE A 776 -19.67 -14.84 20.51
N LYS A 777 -20.99 -14.72 20.64
CA LYS A 777 -21.75 -15.30 21.75
C LYS A 777 -21.56 -16.81 21.83
N LYS A 778 -21.64 -17.53 20.70
CA LYS A 778 -21.38 -18.97 20.69
C LYS A 778 -19.98 -19.30 21.18
N GLY A 779 -18.96 -18.58 20.70
CA GLY A 779 -17.58 -18.76 21.17
C GLY A 779 -17.41 -18.50 22.67
N LEU A 780 -18.14 -17.54 23.24
CA LEU A 780 -18.18 -17.31 24.69
C LEU A 780 -18.91 -18.44 25.45
N ASP A 781 -20.07 -18.87 24.97
CA ASP A 781 -20.85 -19.96 25.58
C ASP A 781 -20.05 -21.28 25.58
N ASP A 782 -19.32 -21.57 24.50
CA ASP A 782 -18.48 -22.76 24.34
C ASP A 782 -17.28 -22.80 25.31
N LEU A 783 -16.90 -21.67 25.93
CA LEU A 783 -15.85 -21.66 26.96
C LEU A 783 -16.28 -22.42 28.24
N GLY A 784 -17.55 -22.30 28.62
CA GLY A 784 -18.13 -22.93 29.81
C GLY A 784 -17.87 -22.20 31.14
N PRO A 785 -18.39 -22.71 32.27
CA PRO A 785 -18.55 -21.97 33.54
C PRO A 785 -17.26 -21.65 34.30
N GLY A 786 -16.10 -22.08 33.81
CA GLY A 786 -14.78 -21.68 34.32
C GLY A 786 -14.33 -20.30 33.80
N TYR A 787 -15.04 -19.72 32.84
CA TYR A 787 -14.72 -18.48 32.16
C TYR A 787 -15.78 -17.41 32.43
N VAL A 788 -15.37 -16.15 32.49
CA VAL A 788 -16.25 -14.99 32.72
C VAL A 788 -15.95 -13.93 31.67
N ALA A 789 -16.93 -13.60 30.84
CA ALA A 789 -16.84 -12.48 29.91
C ALA A 789 -16.94 -11.15 30.68
N VAL A 790 -16.06 -10.21 30.37
CA VAL A 790 -15.93 -8.89 31.03
C VAL A 790 -15.57 -7.82 30.00
N THR A 791 -15.81 -6.54 30.31
CA THR A 791 -15.30 -5.45 29.45
C THR A 791 -13.77 -5.33 29.61
N PRO A 792 -13.05 -4.71 28.65
CA PRO A 792 -11.61 -4.46 28.77
C PRO A 792 -11.18 -3.78 30.08
N SER A 793 -11.90 -2.74 30.53
CA SER A 793 -11.60 -2.07 31.82
C SER A 793 -11.85 -2.99 33.01
N GLN A 794 -12.92 -3.78 32.99
CA GLN A 794 -13.20 -4.75 34.05
C GLN A 794 -12.11 -5.84 34.13
N LEU A 795 -11.57 -6.28 32.99
CA LEU A 795 -10.43 -7.22 32.94
C LEU A 795 -9.21 -6.65 33.68
N ASN A 796 -8.87 -5.38 33.41
CA ASN A 796 -7.78 -4.69 34.09
C ASN A 796 -8.04 -4.51 35.59
N ASP A 797 -9.26 -4.14 35.99
CA ASP A 797 -9.62 -3.99 37.40
C ASP A 797 -9.48 -5.32 38.18
N LEU A 798 -9.91 -6.43 37.58
CA LEU A 798 -9.80 -7.77 38.17
C LEU A 798 -8.34 -8.24 38.27
N TYR A 799 -7.52 -7.96 37.24
CA TYR A 799 -6.09 -8.27 37.28
C TYR A 799 -5.35 -7.48 38.38
N ASN A 800 -5.70 -6.21 38.56
CA ASN A 800 -5.13 -5.38 39.62
C ASN A 800 -5.60 -5.83 41.02
N GLN A 801 -6.86 -6.27 41.17
CA GLN A 801 -7.35 -6.91 42.40
C GLN A 801 -6.61 -8.22 42.71
N ALA A 802 -6.24 -9.00 41.70
CA ALA A 802 -5.50 -10.25 41.86
C ALA A 802 -4.02 -10.03 42.20
N LYS A 803 -3.42 -8.90 41.80
CA LYS A 803 -2.06 -8.50 42.21
C LYS A 803 -1.97 -7.94 43.63
N GLY A 804 -3.07 -7.38 44.14
CA GLY A 804 -3.15 -6.81 45.49
C GLY A 804 -3.42 -7.84 46.60
N LYS A 805 -3.36 -9.14 46.27
CA LYS A 805 -3.60 -10.29 47.16
C LYS A 805 -2.45 -11.28 47.05
#